data_AF-A0AAX4HWB7-F1
#
_entry.id   AF-A0AAX4HWB7-F1
#
_cell.length_a   1.000
_cell.length_b   1.000
_cell.length_c   1.000
_cell.angle_alpha   90.00
_cell.angle_beta   90.00
_cell.angle_gamma   90.00
#
_symmetry.space_group_name_H-M   'P 1'
#
loop_
_entity.id
_entity.type
_entity.pdbx_description
1 polymer ?
#
loop_
_entity_poly.entity_id
_entity_poly.type
_entity_poly.pdbx_seq_one_letter_code
_entity_poly.pdbx_strand_id
1 'polypeptide(L)'
;MKGVLRALALAVLATAASAQESAPPSATASAPASGSPTPTTLATSRLPEASQAPSTGLPAVAPIRVRLNPANVRNLADADYITWTVPGSAKANITVGNVTEGDVTFSLAAGAGSELSGNYYKYQYTRFLSSLGERVVNQGISTSNKDGSSLTLSIRGLAPGNHTLLTWHNAWDALTEVATLDIAVDGQVAQTGFKQSVRVDNIWQAAASYVAFEVADAAQEVKVVYTPSGADKRAFINGFEVDAPALGNQISFPAPKHRDERIEATDDNTATASWTAPASAEGVTYNVFLGTSPTDLKSVATGVTETSATLPGLNTVDSFYWRVDVVSGSTTYTGRVFFFRVAQLAFPGAEGWGRYARGGRGGKVIKVTSLEDTADEGTLRYALTVAKGPRIIVFDVGGVITTTARISVNDQYITLAGQTAPGKGIVIQGNPLGLTGASDVIFRHVRVRPGKVSGQTIDGMGMQGSNHCIFDRCSMGWTIDEAFSSRSAWNITFQRNMISEPLNVAGHKNYPAGTAHGYSATIGGDVGSFHHNLLAHAEGRSWSLGGGVDDSGAFAGQLDIRNNVVYNFGNRVTDGGAKKVNFVGNYYKQGPASTLTYGLRATYEDNMPGMQQYHCAGNSMPGVFDQDSVQYPAGDGTASKSAKIACWADVSFDPAPTYQKFFPEPFFEPHVETQPSTEAYKRVLSDSGASQPVRDAHDARIVNETLTGTAAYVGSVSGKKGLIDDPKDAGGLEDFPAAKRGAAWDADGDGIADWWDGSTGGEGYTPIEGYLNFLADPHAFVSPSGSVEVDLASLALGFKEPSFTVTGAEKGEVTVSGGKATYAAGAEAGIDYFDIGVEDSEGSTWTRRFGVAIFEGAEDV
;
A
#
# COMPACT_ATOMS: atom_id res chain seq x y z
N MET A 1 37.25 -14.23 -11.55
CA MET A 1 38.33 -13.80 -12.45
C MET A 1 38.48 -12.30 -12.34
N LYS A 2 39.71 -11.83 -12.05
CA LYS A 2 40.10 -10.42 -11.92
C LYS A 2 40.52 -9.87 -13.29
N GLY A 3 40.28 -8.57 -13.51
CA GLY A 3 40.89 -7.74 -14.56
C GLY A 3 40.08 -7.68 -15.87
N VAL A 4 40.03 -6.59 -16.65
CA VAL A 4 40.78 -5.33 -16.68
C VAL A 4 39.97 -4.32 -17.53
N LEU A 5 40.20 -3.02 -17.28
CA LEU A 5 40.13 -1.83 -18.18
C LEU A 5 39.10 -0.73 -17.88
N ARG A 6 39.61 0.26 -17.15
CA ARG A 6 39.36 1.70 -17.32
C ARG A 6 39.96 2.19 -18.65
N ALA A 7 39.28 3.11 -19.34
CA ALA A 7 39.78 4.43 -19.77
C ALA A 7 38.91 5.01 -20.90
N LEU A 8 38.32 6.19 -20.70
CA LEU A 8 38.65 7.40 -21.48
C LEU A 8 37.94 8.62 -20.88
N ALA A 9 38.72 9.67 -20.63
CA ALA A 9 38.28 11.03 -20.33
C ALA A 9 39.24 12.00 -21.04
N LEU A 10 38.70 13.02 -21.73
CA LEU A 10 39.21 14.37 -22.10
C LEU A 10 38.39 14.85 -23.33
N ALA A 11 37.53 15.88 -23.30
CA ALA A 11 37.69 17.32 -23.10
C ALA A 11 38.10 18.13 -24.35
N VAL A 12 37.20 18.99 -24.85
CA VAL A 12 37.39 20.32 -25.54
C VAL A 12 36.00 21.04 -25.46
N LEU A 13 35.71 22.10 -24.70
CA LEU A 13 36.09 23.54 -24.66
C LEU A 13 35.55 24.45 -25.80
N ALA A 14 34.64 25.38 -25.43
CA ALA A 14 34.67 26.85 -25.68
C ALA A 14 33.44 27.54 -26.35
N THR A 15 32.71 28.30 -25.50
CA THR A 15 32.29 29.73 -25.60
C THR A 15 31.40 30.31 -26.72
N ALA A 16 30.25 30.91 -26.33
CA ALA A 16 29.79 32.30 -26.58
C ALA A 16 28.37 32.46 -25.96
N ALA A 17 28.10 33.26 -24.91
CA ALA A 17 28.10 34.73 -24.74
C ALA A 17 26.73 35.42 -24.98
N SER A 18 26.17 35.91 -23.86
CA SER A 18 25.39 37.14 -23.60
C SER A 18 24.00 37.41 -24.20
N ALA A 19 23.09 37.78 -23.27
CA ALA A 19 22.09 38.88 -23.29
C ALA A 19 20.71 38.38 -22.81
N GLN A 20 19.86 39.09 -22.05
CA GLN A 20 19.94 40.27 -21.17
C GLN A 20 18.60 40.29 -20.40
N GLU A 21 18.56 40.97 -19.26
CA GLU A 21 17.36 41.20 -18.43
C GLU A 21 16.22 41.91 -19.19
N SER A 22 14.97 41.64 -18.80
CA SER A 22 14.00 42.70 -18.47
C SER A 22 12.67 42.15 -17.93
N ALA A 23 12.25 42.69 -16.80
CA ALA A 23 10.87 42.85 -16.35
C ALA A 23 10.76 44.30 -15.83
N PRO A 24 9.57 44.90 -15.56
CA PRO A 24 8.19 44.63 -15.98
C PRO A 24 7.56 45.91 -16.61
N PRO A 25 6.22 45.98 -16.77
CA PRO A 25 5.55 47.13 -16.16
C PRO A 25 4.20 46.81 -15.49
N SER A 26 3.93 47.66 -14.48
CA SER A 26 2.72 47.83 -13.69
C SER A 26 1.59 48.58 -14.43
N ALA A 27 0.34 48.28 -14.09
CA ALA A 27 -0.83 49.18 -13.96
C ALA A 27 -2.11 48.30 -13.98
N THR A 28 -3.23 48.52 -13.30
CA THR A 28 -3.73 49.49 -12.31
C THR A 28 -5.07 48.92 -11.83
N ALA A 29 -5.46 49.22 -10.60
CA ALA A 29 -6.73 48.81 -9.99
C ALA A 29 -7.95 49.54 -10.59
N SER A 30 -9.08 48.82 -10.69
CA SER A 30 -10.42 49.40 -10.56
C SER A 30 -11.42 48.31 -10.14
N ALA A 31 -12.11 48.54 -9.02
CA ALA A 31 -13.34 47.88 -8.57
C ALA A 31 -14.38 48.99 -8.28
N PRO A 32 -15.64 48.73 -7.89
CA PRO A 32 -16.42 47.49 -7.92
C PRO A 32 -17.83 47.67 -8.54
N ALA A 33 -18.57 46.57 -8.76
CA ALA A 33 -20.03 46.61 -8.79
C ALA A 33 -20.61 45.34 -8.14
N SER A 34 -21.63 45.57 -7.33
CA SER A 34 -22.26 44.74 -6.31
C SER A 34 -23.22 43.66 -6.83
N GLY A 35 -23.32 42.53 -6.13
CA GLY A 35 -24.42 41.58 -6.28
C GLY A 35 -24.37 40.39 -5.30
N SER A 36 -24.95 40.60 -4.11
CA SER A 36 -25.55 39.63 -3.16
C SER A 36 -24.77 38.39 -2.65
N PRO A 37 -24.62 38.21 -1.32
CA PRO A 37 -24.05 37.02 -0.70
C PRO A 37 -25.13 36.05 -0.15
N THR A 38 -25.03 34.76 -0.48
CA THR A 38 -25.65 33.66 0.29
C THR A 38 -24.98 32.32 -0.05
N PRO A 39 -24.99 31.32 0.85
CA PRO A 39 -23.95 31.12 1.85
C PRO A 39 -23.11 29.87 1.55
N THR A 40 -21.79 30.02 1.50
CA THR A 40 -20.84 28.89 1.52
C THR A 40 -20.47 28.62 2.97
N THR A 41 -21.10 27.61 3.57
CA THR A 41 -20.58 26.99 4.80
C THR A 41 -20.45 25.50 4.54
N LEU A 42 -19.27 25.09 4.06
CA LEU A 42 -18.72 23.79 4.46
C LEU A 42 -18.63 23.84 5.99
N ALA A 43 -19.33 22.94 6.66
CA ALA A 43 -19.10 22.68 8.07
C ALA A 43 -17.75 21.98 8.21
N THR A 44 -16.65 22.74 8.13
CA THR A 44 -15.41 22.32 8.77
C THR A 44 -15.71 22.31 10.27
N SER A 45 -15.83 21.13 10.88
CA SER A 45 -15.84 21.02 12.33
C SER A 45 -14.47 21.50 12.83
N ARG A 46 -14.37 22.80 13.13
CA ARG A 46 -13.20 23.33 13.83
C ARG A 46 -13.18 22.67 15.20
N LEU A 47 -11.98 22.24 15.62
CA LEU A 47 -11.73 21.81 17.00
C LEU A 47 -12.39 22.81 17.96
N PRO A 48 -13.20 22.35 18.92
CA PRO A 48 -13.88 23.24 19.85
C PRO A 48 -12.86 24.07 20.64
N GLU A 49 -13.08 25.38 20.72
CA GLU A 49 -12.30 26.28 21.60
C GLU A 49 -12.67 25.99 23.06
N ALA A 50 -11.81 25.24 23.76
CA ALA A 50 -11.86 25.16 25.22
C ALA A 50 -11.30 26.45 25.84
N SER A 51 -11.87 26.85 26.99
CA SER A 51 -11.55 28.09 27.70
C SER A 51 -10.05 28.31 27.90
N GLN A 52 -9.57 29.52 27.60
CA GLN A 52 -8.18 29.93 27.80
C GLN A 52 -7.70 29.68 29.24
N ALA A 53 -6.84 28.67 29.39
CA ALA A 53 -5.88 28.56 30.49
C ALA A 53 -4.58 29.31 30.08
N PRO A 54 -3.80 29.83 31.04
CA PRO A 54 -2.75 30.81 30.77
C PRO A 54 -1.71 30.28 29.79
N SER A 55 -1.28 31.16 28.86
CA SER A 55 -0.19 30.90 27.92
C SER A 55 1.11 30.67 28.69
N THR A 56 1.41 29.42 29.02
CA THR A 56 2.80 29.00 29.23
C THR A 56 3.43 28.91 27.84
N GLY A 57 4.53 29.64 27.66
CA GLY A 57 5.18 29.83 26.36
C GLY A 57 5.44 28.51 25.63
N LEU A 58 5.45 28.59 24.30
CA LEU A 58 5.93 27.54 23.40
C LEU A 58 7.18 26.87 23.99
N PRO A 59 7.32 25.53 23.90
CA PRO A 59 8.48 24.86 24.47
C PRO A 59 9.77 25.40 23.86
N ALA A 60 10.81 25.39 24.69
CA ALA A 60 12.21 25.47 24.29
C ALA A 60 12.47 24.56 23.06
N VAL A 61 13.36 25.02 22.19
CA VAL A 61 13.98 24.36 21.03
C VAL A 61 13.66 22.86 20.89
N ALA A 62 13.15 22.45 19.73
CA ALA A 62 12.87 21.03 19.45
C ALA A 62 14.12 20.15 19.70
N PRO A 63 13.99 18.99 20.38
CA PRO A 63 15.13 18.14 20.70
C PRO A 63 15.91 17.72 19.46
N ILE A 64 17.24 17.71 19.55
CA ILE A 64 18.10 17.16 18.48
C ILE A 64 18.08 15.65 18.60
N ARG A 65 17.62 14.94 17.57
CA ARG A 65 17.52 13.47 17.55
C ARG A 65 18.45 12.87 16.52
N VAL A 66 19.38 12.02 16.95
CA VAL A 66 20.38 11.39 16.08
C VAL A 66 20.34 9.88 16.25
N ARG A 67 20.31 9.16 15.13
CA ARG A 67 20.55 7.71 15.10
C ARG A 67 21.89 7.39 14.47
N LEU A 68 22.57 6.37 14.97
CA LEU A 68 23.86 5.92 14.46
C LEU A 68 23.68 4.77 13.47
N ASN A 69 24.00 5.02 12.21
CA ASN A 69 23.99 4.02 11.14
C ASN A 69 25.44 3.61 10.81
N PRO A 70 25.88 2.38 11.07
CA PRO A 70 27.20 1.93 10.65
C PRO A 70 27.32 1.94 9.12
N ALA A 71 28.46 2.40 8.57
CA ALA A 71 28.62 2.53 7.11
C ALA A 71 28.53 1.20 6.33
N ASN A 72 28.74 0.06 7.00
CA ASN A 72 28.57 -1.30 6.46
C ASN A 72 27.13 -1.81 6.54
N VAL A 73 26.19 -1.04 7.11
CA VAL A 73 24.77 -1.39 7.26
C VAL A 73 23.95 -0.58 6.26
N ARG A 74 23.02 -1.24 5.57
CA ARG A 74 22.12 -0.61 4.61
C ARG A 74 21.24 0.40 5.35
N ASN A 75 21.42 1.68 5.03
CA ASN A 75 20.60 2.75 5.58
C ASN A 75 19.15 2.65 5.07
N LEU A 76 18.18 2.57 5.99
CA LEU A 76 16.75 2.73 5.72
C LEU A 76 16.29 4.10 6.21
N ALA A 77 15.56 4.86 5.38
CA ALA A 77 15.16 6.25 5.65
C ALA A 77 14.25 6.41 6.88
N ASP A 78 14.67 7.15 7.91
CA ASP A 78 13.84 7.46 9.07
C ASP A 78 13.72 8.97 9.23
N ALA A 79 12.51 9.51 9.08
CA ALA A 79 12.27 10.95 9.11
C ALA A 79 12.30 11.54 10.53
N ASP A 80 12.22 10.71 11.59
CA ASP A 80 12.17 11.20 12.97
C ASP A 80 13.56 11.46 13.57
N TYR A 81 14.61 10.97 12.90
CA TYR A 81 16.00 11.01 13.37
C TYR A 81 16.95 11.43 12.26
N ILE A 82 17.85 12.36 12.58
CA ILE A 82 19.01 12.64 11.74
C ILE A 82 19.88 11.39 11.70
N THR A 83 20.22 10.97 10.49
CA THR A 83 21.01 9.75 10.29
C THR A 83 22.48 10.09 10.22
N TRP A 84 23.24 9.68 11.23
CA TRP A 84 24.69 9.76 11.20
C TRP A 84 25.27 8.45 10.66
N THR A 85 25.79 8.49 9.43
CA THR A 85 26.53 7.35 8.87
C THR A 85 27.95 7.34 9.42
N VAL A 86 28.28 6.34 10.24
CA VAL A 86 29.54 6.25 10.98
C VAL A 86 30.49 5.27 10.28
N PRO A 87 31.66 5.72 9.78
CA PRO A 87 32.66 4.86 9.18
C PRO A 87 33.47 4.09 10.22
N GLY A 88 34.06 2.97 9.79
CA GLY A 88 35.06 2.24 10.59
C GLY A 88 36.35 3.04 10.71
N SER A 89 36.54 3.72 11.84
CA SER A 89 37.68 4.61 12.10
C SER A 89 37.78 4.93 13.60
N ALA A 90 38.91 5.47 14.07
CA ALA A 90 39.07 5.83 15.48
C ALA A 90 38.08 6.93 15.96
N LYS A 91 37.64 7.81 15.06
CA LYS A 91 36.77 8.94 15.36
C LYS A 91 35.95 9.33 14.13
N ALA A 92 34.68 9.65 14.34
CA ALA A 92 33.80 10.25 13.33
C ALA A 92 33.14 11.51 13.88
N ASN A 93 32.60 12.35 12.99
CA ASN A 93 31.80 13.52 13.36
C ASN A 93 30.60 13.70 12.43
N ILE A 94 29.60 14.43 12.93
CA ILE A 94 28.49 14.98 12.16
C ILE A 94 28.19 16.38 12.69
N THR A 95 27.87 17.30 11.79
CA THR A 95 27.36 18.62 12.14
C THR A 95 25.89 18.69 11.76
N VAL A 96 25.06 19.07 12.73
CA VAL A 96 23.63 19.27 12.59
C VAL A 96 23.38 20.77 12.55
N GLY A 97 22.99 21.29 11.39
CA GLY A 97 22.68 22.72 11.22
C GLY A 97 21.20 23.06 11.42
N ASN A 98 20.90 24.36 11.39
CA ASN A 98 19.55 24.94 11.61
C ASN A 98 18.91 24.58 12.96
N VAL A 99 19.72 24.37 13.98
CA VAL A 99 19.24 24.44 15.37
C VAL A 99 19.12 25.94 15.72
N THR A 100 18.18 26.32 16.57
CA THR A 100 17.78 27.74 16.84
C THR A 100 18.91 28.71 17.15
N GLU A 101 20.10 28.25 17.54
CA GLU A 101 21.27 29.08 17.88
C GLU A 101 22.56 28.71 17.12
N GLY A 102 22.46 27.94 16.03
CA GLY A 102 23.60 27.60 15.17
C GLY A 102 23.80 26.10 14.93
N ASP A 103 25.00 25.76 14.46
CA ASP A 103 25.38 24.38 14.13
C ASP A 103 25.90 23.64 15.37
N VAL A 104 25.34 22.46 15.65
CA VAL A 104 25.82 21.57 16.72
C VAL A 104 26.64 20.45 16.10
N THR A 105 27.88 20.29 16.56
CA THR A 105 28.78 19.22 16.11
C THR A 105 28.85 18.11 17.15
N PHE A 106 28.56 16.90 16.70
CA PHE A 106 28.74 15.67 17.46
C PHE A 106 29.96 14.92 16.97
N SER A 107 30.72 14.35 17.90
CA SER A 107 31.90 13.56 17.60
C SER A 107 31.88 12.28 18.42
N LEU A 108 32.09 11.14 17.77
CA LEU A 108 32.13 9.83 18.43
C LEU A 108 33.55 9.29 18.26
N ALA A 109 34.17 8.86 19.36
CA ALA A 109 35.53 8.33 19.36
C ALA A 109 35.60 7.01 20.12
N ALA A 110 36.36 6.06 19.57
CA ALA A 110 36.74 4.83 20.27
C ALA A 110 37.96 5.07 21.16
N GLY A 111 38.07 4.32 22.26
CA GLY A 111 39.24 4.31 23.13
C GLY A 111 40.53 3.93 22.39
N ALA A 112 41.67 4.26 23.00
CA ALA A 112 42.99 4.12 22.39
C ALA A 112 43.25 2.69 21.84
N GLY A 113 43.65 2.60 20.57
CA GLY A 113 43.93 1.32 19.90
C GLY A 113 42.70 0.58 19.38
N SER A 114 41.52 1.19 19.44
CA SER A 114 40.25 0.67 18.93
C SER A 114 39.66 1.59 17.86
N GLU A 115 38.75 1.06 17.06
CA GLU A 115 37.99 1.80 16.05
C GLU A 115 36.48 1.72 16.35
N LEU A 116 35.72 2.66 15.80
CA LEU A 116 34.27 2.57 15.74
C LEU A 116 33.88 1.40 14.84
N SER A 117 33.06 0.50 15.34
CA SER A 117 32.57 -0.67 14.60
C SER A 117 31.08 -0.85 14.88
N GLY A 118 30.31 -1.31 13.91
CA GLY A 118 28.86 -1.42 14.07
C GLY A 118 28.26 -2.54 13.25
N ASN A 119 27.06 -2.93 13.66
CA ASN A 119 26.25 -3.92 12.96
C ASN A 119 24.76 -3.70 13.30
N TYR A 120 23.92 -4.65 12.92
CA TYR A 120 22.47 -4.57 13.07
C TYR A 120 21.83 -5.89 13.51
N TYR A 121 20.63 -5.77 14.07
CA TYR A 121 19.70 -6.87 14.26
C TYR A 121 18.75 -6.94 13.06
N LYS A 122 18.62 -8.13 12.44
CA LYS A 122 17.88 -8.33 11.18
C LYS A 122 16.44 -7.81 11.18
N TYR A 123 15.82 -7.69 12.36
CA TYR A 123 14.45 -7.22 12.54
C TYR A 123 14.17 -5.87 11.91
N GLN A 124 15.15 -4.96 11.79
CA GLN A 124 14.91 -3.67 11.13
C GLN A 124 14.54 -3.77 9.64
N TYR A 125 14.81 -4.91 8.98
CA TYR A 125 14.47 -5.15 7.58
C TYR A 125 13.17 -5.92 7.39
N THR A 126 12.53 -6.31 8.48
CA THR A 126 11.35 -7.18 8.46
C THR A 126 10.06 -6.37 8.44
N ARG A 127 10.14 -5.03 8.50
CA ARG A 127 8.98 -4.12 8.48
C ARG A 127 9.05 -3.15 7.31
N PHE A 128 7.91 -3.01 6.64
CA PHE A 128 7.76 -2.04 5.55
C PHE A 128 7.80 -0.60 6.07
N LEU A 129 6.95 -0.29 7.06
CA LEU A 129 6.97 0.96 7.82
C LEU A 129 7.52 0.68 9.22
N SER A 130 8.58 1.38 9.62
CA SER A 130 9.16 1.22 10.95
C SER A 130 8.35 1.99 11.99
N SER A 131 8.22 1.39 13.17
CA SER A 131 7.70 2.09 14.35
C SER A 131 8.65 3.22 14.78
N LEU A 132 8.14 4.20 15.56
CA LEU A 132 8.97 5.27 16.09
C LEU A 132 10.21 4.72 16.82
N GLY A 133 11.39 5.12 16.36
CA GLY A 133 12.66 4.75 16.99
C GLY A 133 13.10 3.29 16.79
N GLU A 134 12.33 2.46 16.08
CA GLU A 134 12.69 1.06 15.79
C GLU A 134 14.05 0.96 15.07
N ARG A 135 14.31 1.86 14.13
CA ARG A 135 15.58 1.95 13.39
C ARG A 135 16.69 2.64 14.16
N VAL A 136 16.41 3.16 15.36
CA VAL A 136 17.42 3.59 16.32
C VAL A 136 17.97 2.33 16.98
N VAL A 137 17.13 1.56 17.68
CA VAL A 137 17.59 0.50 18.59
C VAL A 137 18.04 -0.79 17.92
N ASN A 138 17.68 -1.03 16.66
CA ASN A 138 18.03 -2.25 15.93
C ASN A 138 19.39 -2.21 15.20
N GLN A 139 20.17 -1.14 15.39
CA GLN A 139 21.53 -0.98 14.86
C GLN A 139 22.33 -0.07 15.78
N GLY A 140 23.66 -0.02 15.64
CA GLY A 140 24.45 0.93 16.40
C GLY A 140 25.95 0.76 16.25
N ILE A 141 26.67 1.50 17.09
CA ILE A 141 28.13 1.57 17.12
C ILE A 141 28.64 1.03 18.46
N SER A 142 29.77 0.34 18.39
CA SER A 142 30.55 -0.23 19.46
C SER A 142 32.05 -0.03 19.16
N THR A 143 32.92 -0.43 20.06
CA THR A 143 34.35 -0.55 19.79
C THR A 143 34.65 -1.82 18.97
N SER A 144 35.63 -1.75 18.06
CA SER A 144 36.11 -2.91 17.29
C SER A 144 36.70 -3.98 18.20
N ASN A 145 37.35 -3.55 19.28
CA ASN A 145 37.95 -4.42 20.27
C ASN A 145 36.98 -4.69 21.43
N LYS A 146 36.97 -5.93 21.92
CA LYS A 146 36.23 -6.38 23.12
C LYS A 146 37.12 -6.37 24.37
N ASP A 147 37.89 -5.30 24.55
CA ASP A 147 38.93 -5.19 25.58
C ASP A 147 38.53 -4.32 26.78
N GLY A 148 37.39 -3.62 26.70
CA GLY A 148 36.93 -2.66 27.71
C GLY A 148 37.17 -1.21 27.32
N SER A 149 37.65 -0.96 26.10
CA SER A 149 37.79 0.40 25.56
C SER A 149 36.49 1.18 25.63
N SER A 150 36.57 2.46 26.00
CA SER A 150 35.39 3.33 26.10
C SER A 150 34.93 3.84 24.73
N LEU A 151 33.68 4.29 24.68
CA LEU A 151 33.18 5.20 23.64
C LEU A 151 33.03 6.60 24.23
N THR A 152 33.46 7.62 23.50
CA THR A 152 33.29 9.02 23.91
C THR A 152 32.44 9.75 22.90
N LEU A 153 31.27 10.24 23.33
CA LEU A 153 30.43 11.17 22.57
C LEU A 153 30.77 12.60 23.03
N SER A 154 31.25 13.41 22.11
CA SER A 154 31.59 14.82 22.33
C SER A 154 30.57 15.71 21.62
N ILE A 155 30.14 16.78 22.31
CA ILE A 155 29.12 17.72 21.84
C ILE A 155 29.70 19.13 21.90
N ARG A 156 29.57 19.90 20.81
CA ARG A 156 30.02 21.30 20.72
C ARG A 156 29.01 22.13 19.93
N GLY A 157 28.84 23.40 20.28
CA GLY A 157 27.92 24.32 19.58
C GLY A 157 26.53 24.44 20.21
N LEU A 158 26.30 23.82 21.38
CA LEU A 158 25.08 24.06 22.16
C LEU A 158 25.10 25.48 22.77
N ALA A 159 23.91 26.04 22.99
CA ALA A 159 23.74 27.31 23.66
C ALA A 159 24.34 27.29 25.08
N PRO A 160 24.74 28.43 25.65
CA PRO A 160 25.02 28.51 27.08
C PRO A 160 23.79 28.13 27.90
N GLY A 161 23.92 27.19 28.83
CA GLY A 161 22.82 26.78 29.71
C GLY A 161 22.87 25.30 30.12
N ASN A 162 21.77 24.85 30.74
CA ASN A 162 21.59 23.46 31.14
C ASN A 162 21.03 22.65 29.99
N HIS A 163 21.66 21.50 29.74
CA HIS A 163 21.29 20.57 28.71
C HIS A 163 21.17 19.15 29.25
N THR A 164 20.47 18.30 28.50
CA THR A 164 20.34 16.88 28.82
C THR A 164 20.68 16.00 27.63
N LEU A 165 21.12 14.78 27.90
CA LEU A 165 21.41 13.77 26.88
C LEU A 165 20.77 12.43 27.27
N LEU A 166 19.87 11.97 26.42
CA LEU A 166 19.28 10.62 26.45
C LEU A 166 20.02 9.75 25.42
N THR A 167 20.57 8.60 25.81
CA THR A 167 21.32 7.71 24.90
C THR A 167 20.84 6.27 25.02
N TRP A 168 20.55 5.60 23.88
CA TRP A 168 20.16 4.18 23.87
C TRP A 168 21.35 3.23 23.77
N HIS A 169 21.26 2.13 24.51
CA HIS A 169 22.27 1.09 24.68
C HIS A 169 21.67 -0.32 24.54
N ASN A 170 21.58 -0.79 23.31
CA ASN A 170 20.97 -2.05 22.91
C ASN A 170 21.92 -2.84 22.01
N ALA A 171 22.36 -4.01 22.49
CA ALA A 171 23.21 -4.90 21.72
C ALA A 171 22.42 -5.57 20.59
N TRP A 172 22.95 -5.51 19.36
CA TRP A 172 22.38 -6.19 18.20
C TRP A 172 22.76 -7.68 18.12
N ASP A 173 23.85 -8.07 18.77
CA ASP A 173 24.27 -9.46 18.89
C ASP A 173 23.32 -10.23 19.81
N ALA A 174 23.15 -11.55 19.60
CA ALA A 174 22.33 -12.41 20.46
C ALA A 174 23.07 -12.75 21.76
N LEU A 175 23.43 -11.73 22.55
CA LEU A 175 24.25 -11.90 23.75
C LEU A 175 23.41 -12.47 24.90
N THR A 176 23.96 -13.43 25.64
CA THR A 176 23.35 -13.95 26.87
C THR A 176 23.56 -13.00 28.05
N GLU A 177 24.65 -12.24 28.03
CA GLU A 177 24.98 -11.20 29.01
C GLU A 177 25.67 -10.02 28.30
N VAL A 178 25.50 -8.82 28.85
CA VAL A 178 26.08 -7.57 28.32
C VAL A 178 26.96 -6.91 29.36
N ALA A 179 27.87 -6.04 28.90
CA ALA A 179 28.68 -5.20 29.78
C ALA A 179 27.77 -4.22 30.55
N THR A 180 28.18 -3.89 31.77
CA THR A 180 27.69 -2.69 32.46
C THR A 180 28.50 -1.48 32.04
N LEU A 181 27.90 -0.29 32.05
CA LEU A 181 28.55 0.97 31.69
C LEU A 181 28.74 1.86 32.92
N ASP A 182 29.96 2.35 33.11
CA ASP A 182 30.21 3.54 33.89
C ASP A 182 30.21 4.75 32.94
N ILE A 183 29.40 5.76 33.28
CA ILE A 183 29.12 6.93 32.46
C ILE A 183 29.68 8.15 33.16
N ALA A 184 30.54 8.90 32.48
CA ALA A 184 31.12 10.13 32.99
C ALA A 184 30.84 11.31 32.05
N VAL A 185 30.62 12.49 32.62
CA VAL A 185 30.50 13.76 31.89
C VAL A 185 31.65 14.66 32.30
N ASP A 186 32.46 15.09 31.34
CA ASP A 186 33.67 15.92 31.57
C ASP A 186 34.58 15.36 32.67
N GLY A 187 34.68 14.02 32.70
CA GLY A 187 35.49 13.26 33.66
C GLY A 187 34.85 13.05 35.04
N GLN A 188 33.68 13.64 35.30
CA GLN A 188 32.91 13.40 36.53
C GLN A 188 31.97 12.23 36.35
N VAL A 189 31.92 11.32 37.34
CA VAL A 189 31.04 10.15 37.30
C VAL A 189 29.58 10.59 37.39
N ALA A 190 28.80 10.29 36.36
CA ALA A 190 27.36 10.57 36.29
C ALA A 190 26.53 9.34 36.67
N GLN A 191 26.96 8.13 36.25
CA GLN A 191 26.28 6.88 36.58
C GLN A 191 27.28 5.71 36.58
N THR A 192 27.07 4.73 37.46
CA THR A 192 27.91 3.51 37.52
C THR A 192 27.07 2.25 37.36
N GLY A 193 27.63 1.23 36.72
CA GLY A 193 26.99 -0.08 36.60
C GLY A 193 25.71 -0.10 35.76
N PHE A 194 25.53 0.84 34.83
CA PHE A 194 24.34 0.95 33.99
C PHE A 194 24.20 -0.30 33.08
N LYS A 195 23.05 -0.95 33.11
CA LYS A 195 22.80 -2.18 32.33
C LYS A 195 22.29 -1.86 30.93
N GLN A 196 22.91 -2.47 29.92
CA GLN A 196 22.48 -2.40 28.53
C GLN A 196 21.36 -3.43 28.26
N SER A 197 20.61 -3.26 27.17
CA SER A 197 19.64 -4.25 26.70
C SER A 197 20.19 -5.09 25.54
N VAL A 198 19.50 -6.17 25.18
CA VAL A 198 19.85 -7.03 24.05
C VAL A 198 18.63 -7.19 23.16
N ARG A 199 18.77 -6.83 21.88
CA ARG A 199 17.77 -7.04 20.82
C ARG A 199 16.35 -6.61 21.19
N VAL A 200 16.21 -5.59 22.03
CA VAL A 200 14.92 -4.93 22.23
C VAL A 200 14.58 -4.17 20.95
N ASP A 201 13.35 -4.32 20.46
CA ASP A 201 12.92 -3.86 19.15
C ASP A 201 12.26 -2.47 19.15
N ASN A 202 12.15 -1.83 20.32
CA ASN A 202 11.52 -0.53 20.49
C ASN A 202 12.32 0.37 21.47
N ILE A 203 12.21 1.70 21.29
CA ILE A 203 12.91 2.68 22.13
C ILE A 203 12.42 2.74 23.58
N TRP A 204 11.21 2.25 23.85
CA TRP A 204 10.57 2.37 25.16
C TRP A 204 11.14 1.38 26.17
N GLN A 205 11.49 0.18 25.71
CA GLN A 205 12.05 -0.90 26.53
C GLN A 205 13.56 -1.04 26.39
N ALA A 206 14.16 -0.47 25.33
CA ALA A 206 15.60 -0.48 25.17
C ALA A 206 16.25 0.30 26.32
N ALA A 207 17.37 -0.21 26.84
CA ALA A 207 18.06 0.47 27.92
C ALA A 207 18.54 1.86 27.44
N ALA A 208 18.22 2.91 28.19
CA ALA A 208 18.66 4.25 27.88
C ALA A 208 19.25 4.95 29.12
N SER A 209 20.42 5.56 28.95
CA SER A 209 21.05 6.39 29.97
C SER A 209 20.58 7.84 29.83
N TYR A 210 20.60 8.59 30.93
CA TYR A 210 20.19 9.98 30.96
C TYR A 210 21.15 10.79 31.83
N VAL A 211 21.78 11.80 31.24
CA VAL A 211 22.71 12.70 31.94
C VAL A 211 22.34 14.16 31.71
N ALA A 212 22.61 15.01 32.70
CA ALA A 212 22.45 16.46 32.60
C ALA A 212 23.83 17.12 32.72
N PHE A 213 24.02 18.25 32.05
CA PHE A 213 25.27 19.00 32.04
C PHE A 213 25.03 20.47 31.73
N GLU A 214 26.02 21.30 32.08
CA GLU A 214 25.98 22.74 31.84
C GLU A 214 27.01 23.10 30.76
N VAL A 215 26.59 23.94 29.82
CA VAL A 215 27.44 24.52 28.77
C VAL A 215 27.64 25.99 29.11
N ALA A 216 28.88 26.41 29.31
CA ALA A 216 29.24 27.79 29.63
C ALA A 216 29.22 28.70 28.40
N ASP A 217 29.70 28.18 27.26
CA ASP A 217 29.62 28.86 25.96
C ASP A 217 29.64 27.84 24.80
N ALA A 218 29.19 28.28 23.62
CA ALA A 218 29.05 27.40 22.45
C ALA A 218 30.36 26.77 21.94
N ALA A 219 31.53 27.31 22.31
CA ALA A 219 32.82 26.72 21.96
C ALA A 219 33.22 25.57 22.88
N GLN A 220 32.61 25.43 24.08
CA GLN A 220 32.85 24.32 25.00
C GLN A 220 32.53 22.97 24.33
N GLU A 221 33.44 22.02 24.49
CA GLU A 221 33.23 20.62 24.12
C GLU A 221 32.88 19.84 25.38
N VAL A 222 31.64 19.35 25.48
CA VAL A 222 31.20 18.44 26.53
C VAL A 222 31.51 17.00 26.12
N LYS A 223 32.12 16.21 27.00
CA LYS A 223 32.49 14.82 26.75
C LYS A 223 31.71 13.87 27.64
N VAL A 224 30.89 13.02 27.00
CA VAL A 224 30.19 11.91 27.66
C VAL A 224 30.92 10.61 27.33
N VAL A 225 31.50 9.97 28.34
CA VAL A 225 32.34 8.77 28.20
C VAL A 225 31.59 7.56 28.76
N TYR A 226 31.46 6.52 27.93
CA TYR A 226 30.83 5.24 28.27
C TYR A 226 31.91 4.17 28.39
N THR A 227 32.18 3.71 29.62
CA THR A 227 33.24 2.74 29.92
C THR A 227 32.64 1.37 30.25
N PRO A 228 32.79 0.35 29.38
CA PRO A 228 32.21 -0.96 29.60
C PRO A 228 33.05 -1.81 30.57
N SER A 229 32.37 -2.54 31.46
CA SER A 229 32.95 -3.51 32.37
C SER A 229 32.11 -4.80 32.40
N GLY A 230 32.72 -5.93 32.78
CA GLY A 230 32.03 -7.23 32.83
C GLY A 230 32.02 -7.99 31.49
N ALA A 231 30.89 -8.64 31.19
CA ALA A 231 30.73 -9.52 30.01
C ALA A 231 30.76 -8.73 28.69
N ASP A 232 31.24 -9.35 27.60
CA ASP A 232 31.39 -8.78 26.24
C ASP A 232 32.26 -7.50 26.09
N LYS A 233 32.48 -6.73 27.17
CA LYS A 233 33.39 -5.58 27.27
C LYS A 233 33.22 -4.50 26.19
N ARG A 234 32.03 -4.42 25.57
CA ARG A 234 31.67 -3.37 24.62
C ARG A 234 30.58 -2.47 25.19
N ALA A 235 30.72 -1.18 24.91
CA ALA A 235 29.60 -0.24 24.98
C ALA A 235 28.89 -0.22 23.64
N PHE A 236 27.56 -0.27 23.65
CA PHE A 236 26.71 -0.13 22.48
C PHE A 236 26.04 1.24 22.55
N ILE A 237 26.13 2.02 21.47
CA ILE A 237 25.39 3.28 21.30
C ILE A 237 24.60 3.17 20.01
N ASN A 238 23.29 3.31 20.11
CA ASN A 238 22.37 3.14 18.97
C ASN A 238 21.92 4.50 18.40
N GLY A 239 21.74 5.47 19.29
CA GLY A 239 21.33 6.83 18.98
C GLY A 239 21.18 7.63 20.28
N PHE A 240 20.90 8.91 20.14
CA PHE A 240 20.76 9.82 21.27
C PHE A 240 19.83 11.00 20.94
N GLU A 241 19.37 11.66 22.00
CA GLU A 241 18.61 12.90 21.93
C GLU A 241 19.16 13.93 22.91
N VAL A 242 19.29 15.17 22.44
CA VAL A 242 19.66 16.33 23.27
C VAL A 242 18.41 17.10 23.63
N ASP A 243 18.29 17.48 24.91
CA ASP A 243 17.17 18.25 25.48
C ASP A 243 15.80 17.59 25.35
N ALA A 244 15.78 16.26 25.25
CA ALA A 244 14.57 15.46 25.45
C ALA A 244 14.42 15.08 26.93
N PRO A 245 13.19 14.92 27.46
CA PRO A 245 13.00 14.37 28.82
C PRO A 245 13.56 12.94 28.95
N ALA A 246 13.87 12.49 30.16
CA ALA A 246 14.19 11.09 30.41
C ALA A 246 13.00 10.18 30.02
N LEU A 247 13.25 8.97 29.50
CA LEU A 247 12.17 8.03 29.14
C LEU A 247 11.23 7.72 30.31
N GLY A 248 11.79 7.64 31.53
CA GLY A 248 11.02 7.41 32.75
C GLY A 248 10.07 8.56 33.13
N ASN A 249 10.10 9.69 32.43
CA ASN A 249 9.22 10.85 32.60
C ASN A 249 8.33 11.09 31.37
N GLN A 250 8.34 10.17 30.39
CA GLN A 250 7.52 10.23 29.19
C GLN A 250 6.51 9.10 29.19
N ILE A 251 5.45 9.25 28.40
CA ILE A 251 4.56 8.13 28.07
C ILE A 251 5.27 7.13 27.15
N SER A 252 4.81 5.88 27.15
CA SER A 252 5.27 4.84 26.23
C SER A 252 4.11 4.11 25.56
N PHE A 253 4.39 3.37 24.48
CA PHE A 253 3.38 2.59 23.73
C PHE A 253 2.10 3.39 23.37
N PRO A 254 2.23 4.53 22.68
CA PRO A 254 1.08 5.34 22.29
C PRO A 254 0.19 4.60 21.28
N ALA A 255 -1.12 4.77 21.42
CA ALA A 255 -2.13 4.44 20.42
C ALA A 255 -3.05 5.68 20.25
N PRO A 256 -3.36 6.19 19.04
CA PRO A 256 -2.81 5.82 17.73
C PRO A 256 -1.28 5.77 17.68
N LYS A 257 -0.73 4.71 17.10
CA LYS A 257 0.73 4.57 16.97
C LYS A 257 1.24 5.65 16.01
N HIS A 258 2.50 6.08 16.21
CA HIS A 258 3.15 6.96 15.25
C HIS A 258 3.19 6.30 13.85
N ARG A 259 2.73 7.03 12.83
CA ARG A 259 2.54 6.59 11.43
C ARG A 259 1.46 5.51 11.24
N ASP A 260 0.52 5.40 12.18
CA ASP A 260 -0.69 4.64 11.92
C ASP A 260 -1.64 5.45 11.05
N GLU A 261 -1.78 5.07 9.78
CA GLU A 261 -2.60 5.80 8.81
C GLU A 261 -3.97 5.17 8.59
N ARG A 262 -4.39 4.26 9.47
CA ARG A 262 -5.61 3.46 9.32
C ARG A 262 -6.45 3.46 10.59
N ILE A 263 -6.48 4.58 11.29
CA ILE A 263 -7.32 4.75 12.48
C ILE A 263 -8.78 4.84 12.06
N GLU A 264 -9.58 3.83 12.40
CA GLU A 264 -11.03 3.91 12.20
C GLU A 264 -11.60 4.85 13.28
N ALA A 265 -12.10 6.01 12.86
CA ALA A 265 -12.76 6.96 13.76
C ALA A 265 -14.18 6.49 14.09
N THR A 266 -14.72 6.93 15.22
CA THR A 266 -16.13 6.76 15.57
C THR A 266 -17.02 7.63 14.68
N ASP A 267 -18.32 7.36 14.65
CA ASP A 267 -19.31 8.15 13.90
C ASP A 267 -19.29 9.66 14.27
N ASP A 268 -18.92 9.97 15.52
CA ASP A 268 -18.72 11.35 16.01
C ASP A 268 -17.39 12.00 15.58
N ASN A 269 -16.66 11.39 14.63
CA ASN A 269 -15.35 11.85 14.15
C ASN A 269 -14.30 11.96 15.27
N THR A 270 -14.23 10.92 16.12
CA THR A 270 -13.27 10.86 17.23
C THR A 270 -12.47 9.56 17.22
N ALA A 271 -11.33 9.55 17.92
CA ALA A 271 -10.60 8.32 18.22
C ALA A 271 -10.11 8.32 19.67
N THR A 272 -9.98 7.15 20.28
CA THR A 272 -9.39 7.01 21.61
C THR A 272 -7.88 7.00 21.51
N ALA A 273 -7.23 7.97 22.15
CA ALA A 273 -5.82 7.91 22.47
C ALA A 273 -5.59 7.12 23.77
N SER A 274 -4.56 6.29 23.81
CA SER A 274 -4.11 5.59 25.02
C SER A 274 -2.59 5.44 25.05
N TRP A 275 -2.05 5.24 26.23
CA TRP A 275 -0.61 5.10 26.46
C TRP A 275 -0.31 4.30 27.72
N THR A 276 0.95 3.95 27.90
CA THR A 276 1.48 3.41 29.16
C THR A 276 2.09 4.54 29.98
N ALA A 277 1.74 4.58 31.27
CA ALA A 277 2.26 5.56 32.22
C ALA A 277 3.80 5.44 32.38
N PRO A 278 4.50 6.55 32.70
CA PRO A 278 5.92 6.51 32.99
C PRO A 278 6.24 5.60 34.18
N ALA A 279 7.40 4.94 34.17
CA ALA A 279 7.81 4.02 35.24
C ALA A 279 7.98 4.68 36.62
N SER A 280 8.11 6.01 36.66
CA SER A 280 8.23 6.82 37.88
C SER A 280 6.89 7.38 38.39
N ALA A 281 5.76 6.98 37.80
CA ALA A 281 4.45 7.60 38.02
C ALA A 281 3.86 7.32 39.41
N GLU A 282 3.93 8.29 40.31
CA GLU A 282 2.99 8.45 41.42
C GLU A 282 2.32 9.83 41.30
N GLY A 283 0.97 9.86 41.27
CA GLY A 283 0.19 11.10 41.27
C GLY A 283 0.41 12.03 40.05
N VAL A 284 0.89 11.51 38.92
CA VAL A 284 1.05 12.29 37.69
C VAL A 284 -0.29 12.54 37.01
N THR A 285 -0.39 13.65 36.27
CA THR A 285 -1.52 13.93 35.36
C THR A 285 -1.00 14.18 33.95
N TYR A 286 -1.89 14.19 32.96
CA TYR A 286 -1.53 14.31 31.55
C TYR A 286 -2.26 15.49 30.90
N ASN A 287 -1.53 16.22 30.05
CA ASN A 287 -2.11 17.19 29.12
C ASN A 287 -1.99 16.62 27.71
N VAL A 288 -3.10 16.53 27.00
CA VAL A 288 -3.20 15.90 25.68
C VAL A 288 -3.45 16.98 24.64
N PHE A 289 -2.69 16.92 23.55
CA PHE A 289 -2.75 17.88 22.47
C PHE A 289 -3.00 17.19 21.13
N LEU A 290 -3.69 17.89 20.23
CA LEU A 290 -3.98 17.47 18.87
C LEU A 290 -3.87 18.67 17.92
N GLY A 291 -3.40 18.44 16.70
CA GLY A 291 -3.39 19.42 15.63
C GLY A 291 -3.15 18.77 14.28
N THR A 292 -3.22 19.55 13.21
CA THR A 292 -2.91 19.11 11.84
C THR A 292 -1.50 19.49 11.39
N SER A 293 -0.72 20.08 12.30
CA SER A 293 0.69 20.39 12.13
C SER A 293 1.48 19.91 13.36
N PRO A 294 2.70 19.35 13.19
CA PRO A 294 3.53 18.92 14.31
C PRO A 294 4.02 20.09 15.18
N THR A 295 3.88 21.33 14.71
CA THR A 295 4.34 22.56 15.40
C THR A 295 3.20 23.43 15.93
N ASP A 296 1.95 23.12 15.57
CA ASP A 296 0.76 23.84 16.02
C ASP A 296 -0.25 22.84 16.60
N LEU A 297 -0.04 22.49 17.87
CA LEU A 297 -0.87 21.55 18.61
C LEU A 297 -1.74 22.30 19.63
N LYS A 298 -3.02 21.97 19.68
CA LYS A 298 -4.00 22.55 20.61
C LYS A 298 -4.32 21.57 21.72
N SER A 299 -4.47 22.07 22.93
CA SER A 299 -4.90 21.26 24.07
C SER A 299 -6.31 20.73 23.83
N VAL A 300 -6.49 19.40 23.95
CA VAL A 300 -7.80 18.74 23.86
C VAL A 300 -8.24 18.16 25.21
N ALA A 301 -7.30 17.91 26.13
CA ALA A 301 -7.60 17.53 27.51
C ALA A 301 -6.46 17.96 28.43
N THR A 302 -6.78 18.36 29.67
CA THR A 302 -5.78 18.79 30.68
C THR A 302 -6.04 18.14 32.02
N GLY A 303 -4.98 17.81 32.75
CA GLY A 303 -5.09 17.23 34.09
C GLY A 303 -5.72 15.83 34.10
N VAL A 304 -5.61 15.08 32.99
CA VAL A 304 -6.17 13.73 32.87
C VAL A 304 -5.39 12.80 33.80
N THR A 305 -6.09 11.99 34.60
CA THR A 305 -5.47 10.99 35.50
C THR A 305 -5.38 9.61 34.85
N GLU A 306 -6.30 9.31 33.94
CA GLU A 306 -6.32 8.08 33.17
C GLU A 306 -5.24 8.08 32.09
N THR A 307 -4.81 6.89 31.66
CA THR A 307 -3.85 6.74 30.56
C THR A 307 -4.54 6.67 29.19
N SER A 308 -5.59 7.46 29.03
CA SER A 308 -6.37 7.59 27.80
C SER A 308 -7.09 8.93 27.70
N ALA A 309 -7.40 9.36 26.47
CA ALA A 309 -8.19 10.56 26.19
C ALA A 309 -8.85 10.46 24.81
N THR A 310 -9.92 11.22 24.59
CA THR A 310 -10.56 11.33 23.27
C THR A 310 -9.84 12.36 22.40
N LEU A 311 -9.54 12.00 21.15
CA LEU A 311 -9.08 12.89 20.10
C LEU A 311 -10.27 13.30 19.21
N PRO A 312 -10.75 14.55 19.29
CA PRO A 312 -11.95 14.99 18.55
C PRO A 312 -11.62 15.62 17.19
N GLY A 313 -12.66 15.83 16.37
CA GLY A 313 -12.57 16.64 15.15
C GLY A 313 -11.73 16.00 14.04
N LEU A 314 -11.75 14.67 13.97
CA LEU A 314 -11.00 13.91 12.98
C LEU A 314 -11.71 13.95 11.62
N ASN A 315 -10.94 13.80 10.54
CA ASN A 315 -11.47 13.61 9.20
C ASN A 315 -10.49 12.76 8.38
N THR A 316 -10.88 12.35 7.18
CA THR A 316 -10.13 11.40 6.36
C THR A 316 -9.15 12.03 5.38
N VAL A 317 -9.16 13.36 5.26
CA VAL A 317 -8.28 14.12 4.38
C VAL A 317 -6.99 14.49 5.12
N ASP A 318 -7.14 15.01 6.33
CA ASP A 318 -6.07 15.59 7.13
C ASP A 318 -5.08 14.57 7.69
N SER A 319 -3.89 15.10 7.97
CA SER A 319 -2.86 14.43 8.76
C SER A 319 -2.92 14.96 10.18
N PHE A 320 -3.01 14.07 11.16
CA PHE A 320 -3.13 14.47 12.57
C PHE A 320 -1.82 14.22 13.32
N TYR A 321 -1.52 15.14 14.22
CA TYR A 321 -0.39 15.10 15.11
C TYR A 321 -0.90 15.24 16.54
N TRP A 322 -0.46 14.37 17.43
CA TRP A 322 -0.87 14.40 18.83
C TRP A 322 0.31 14.22 19.77
N ARG A 323 0.17 14.71 21.00
CA ARG A 323 1.21 14.69 22.02
C ARG A 323 0.57 14.54 23.39
N VAL A 324 1.30 13.89 24.30
CA VAL A 324 0.92 13.82 25.72
C VAL A 324 2.08 14.35 26.56
N ASP A 325 1.82 15.43 27.28
CA ASP A 325 2.75 15.98 28.26
C ASP A 325 2.47 15.37 29.64
N VAL A 326 3.51 14.94 30.34
CA VAL A 326 3.41 14.36 31.69
C VAL A 326 3.63 15.47 32.71
N VAL A 327 2.68 15.65 33.62
CA VAL A 327 2.75 16.63 34.71
C VAL A 327 2.99 15.91 36.03
N SER A 328 4.10 16.22 36.69
CA SER A 328 4.49 15.69 37.99
C SER A 328 4.81 16.84 38.94
N GLY A 329 3.92 17.07 39.92
CA GLY A 329 4.00 18.25 40.79
C GLY A 329 3.93 19.55 39.98
N SER A 330 4.96 20.40 40.08
CA SER A 330 5.07 21.65 39.32
C SER A 330 5.78 21.50 37.97
N THR A 331 6.30 20.32 37.65
CA THR A 331 7.11 20.09 36.45
C THR A 331 6.25 19.47 35.36
N THR A 332 6.35 20.01 34.14
CA THR A 332 5.74 19.43 32.93
C THR A 332 6.84 18.90 32.02
N TYR A 333 6.80 17.61 31.72
CA TYR A 333 7.67 16.97 30.74
C TYR A 333 6.94 16.90 29.40
N THR A 334 7.38 17.72 28.45
CA THR A 334 6.80 17.75 27.11
C THR A 334 7.03 16.43 26.38
N GLY A 335 5.95 15.84 25.86
CA GLY A 335 5.99 14.55 25.18
C GLY A 335 6.52 14.62 23.74
N ARG A 336 6.64 13.44 23.13
CA ARG A 336 6.89 13.32 21.69
C ARG A 336 5.61 13.58 20.90
N VAL A 337 5.77 14.15 19.71
CA VAL A 337 4.68 14.30 18.75
C VAL A 337 4.54 13.02 17.93
N PHE A 338 3.33 12.47 17.89
CA PHE A 338 2.97 11.28 17.14
C PHE A 338 2.09 11.66 15.96
N PHE A 339 2.32 11.06 14.79
CA PHE A 339 1.53 11.30 13.57
C PHE A 339 0.56 10.13 13.34
N PHE A 340 -0.66 10.40 12.89
CA PHE A 340 -1.61 9.38 12.44
C PHE A 340 -2.57 9.94 11.37
N ARG A 341 -3.33 9.06 10.71
CA ARG A 341 -4.43 9.42 9.82
C ARG A 341 -5.63 8.51 10.06
N VAL A 342 -6.80 9.03 9.73
CA VAL A 342 -8.04 8.25 9.76
C VAL A 342 -8.12 7.36 8.53
N ALA A 343 -8.59 6.13 8.71
CA ALA A 343 -8.86 5.19 7.64
C ALA A 343 -9.95 5.74 6.71
N GLN A 344 -9.73 5.61 5.41
CA GLN A 344 -10.69 5.94 4.38
C GLN A 344 -10.55 4.90 3.29
N LEU A 345 -11.68 4.35 2.84
CA LEU A 345 -11.68 3.41 1.73
C LEU A 345 -10.96 4.04 0.54
N ALA A 346 -10.20 3.23 -0.18
CA ALA A 346 -9.48 3.64 -1.38
C ALA A 346 -10.45 4.24 -2.42
N PHE A 347 -11.65 3.68 -2.46
CA PHE A 347 -12.83 4.11 -3.21
C PHE A 347 -14.05 3.37 -2.61
N PRO A 348 -15.31 3.80 -2.85
CA PRO A 348 -16.49 3.28 -2.14
C PRO A 348 -16.66 1.74 -2.16
N GLY A 349 -16.28 1.08 -3.26
CA GLY A 349 -16.36 -0.38 -3.41
C GLY A 349 -15.07 -1.15 -3.09
N ALA A 350 -14.11 -0.52 -2.38
CA ALA A 350 -12.85 -1.16 -2.00
C ALA A 350 -13.08 -2.09 -0.79
N GLU A 351 -12.62 -3.34 -0.92
CA GLU A 351 -12.82 -4.39 0.10
C GLU A 351 -11.52 -5.14 0.39
N GLY A 352 -11.53 -6.03 1.36
CA GLY A 352 -10.37 -6.82 1.78
C GLY A 352 -9.34 -6.04 2.58
N TRP A 353 -8.13 -6.59 2.67
CA TRP A 353 -7.05 -6.06 3.51
C TRP A 353 -6.25 -4.92 2.85
N GLY A 354 -6.41 -4.71 1.54
CA GLY A 354 -5.94 -3.54 0.81
C GLY A 354 -6.93 -2.38 0.73
N ARG A 355 -8.13 -2.50 1.32
CA ARG A 355 -9.25 -1.53 1.14
C ARG A 355 -8.93 -0.09 1.55
N TYR A 356 -7.98 0.11 2.47
CA TYR A 356 -7.53 1.42 2.94
C TYR A 356 -6.22 1.88 2.30
N ALA A 357 -5.88 1.38 1.10
CA ALA A 357 -4.81 1.99 0.32
C ALA A 357 -5.13 3.48 0.10
N ARG A 358 -4.23 4.38 0.54
CA ARG A 358 -4.45 5.82 0.40
C ARG A 358 -4.34 6.29 -1.05
N GLY A 359 -3.53 5.61 -1.86
CA GLY A 359 -3.20 6.07 -3.19
C GLY A 359 -2.58 7.47 -3.16
N GLY A 360 -2.81 8.25 -4.22
CA GLY A 360 -2.29 9.61 -4.38
C GLY A 360 -3.04 10.72 -3.64
N ARG A 361 -3.95 10.42 -2.71
CA ARG A 361 -4.82 11.42 -2.04
C ARG A 361 -4.04 12.60 -1.45
N GLY A 362 -4.40 13.81 -1.86
CA GLY A 362 -3.74 15.06 -1.46
C GLY A 362 -2.38 15.29 -2.12
N GLY A 363 -2.02 14.44 -3.09
CA GLY A 363 -0.79 14.53 -3.86
C GLY A 363 -0.92 15.36 -5.14
N LYS A 364 0.12 15.30 -5.98
CA LYS A 364 0.13 15.97 -7.28
C LYS A 364 -0.68 15.19 -8.31
N VAL A 365 -1.28 15.88 -9.26
CA VAL A 365 -1.85 15.24 -10.44
C VAL A 365 -0.80 15.21 -11.55
N ILE A 366 -0.63 14.04 -12.18
CA ILE A 366 0.29 13.85 -13.31
C ILE A 366 -0.50 13.30 -14.49
N LYS A 367 -0.48 14.04 -15.59
CA LYS A 367 -1.19 13.69 -16.82
C LYS A 367 -0.28 12.92 -17.77
N VAL A 368 -0.69 11.72 -18.18
CA VAL A 368 -0.07 10.99 -19.28
C VAL A 368 -0.63 11.52 -20.58
N THR A 369 0.22 12.13 -21.39
CA THR A 369 -0.12 12.83 -22.65
C THR A 369 0.55 12.19 -23.87
N SER A 370 1.36 11.14 -23.67
CA SER A 370 2.07 10.40 -24.71
C SER A 370 1.98 8.89 -24.48
N LEU A 371 1.86 8.14 -25.59
CA LEU A 371 1.89 6.67 -25.60
C LEU A 371 3.33 6.11 -25.68
N GLU A 372 4.33 6.99 -25.80
CA GLU A 372 5.74 6.61 -25.81
C GLU A 372 6.20 6.09 -24.45
N ASP A 373 7.21 5.22 -24.47
CA ASP A 373 7.81 4.65 -23.27
C ASP A 373 9.21 5.23 -23.01
N THR A 374 9.27 6.45 -22.49
CA THR A 374 10.53 7.15 -22.16
C THR A 374 10.57 7.59 -20.70
N ALA A 375 11.68 8.18 -20.27
CA ALA A 375 11.79 8.79 -18.94
C ALA A 375 11.31 10.26 -18.91
N ASP A 376 10.72 10.76 -20.00
CA ASP A 376 10.31 12.15 -20.14
C ASP A 376 8.90 12.37 -19.59
N GLU A 377 8.67 13.58 -19.08
CA GLU A 377 7.35 14.02 -18.59
C GLU A 377 6.26 13.83 -19.66
N GLY A 378 5.06 13.47 -19.21
CA GLY A 378 3.93 13.12 -20.08
C GLY A 378 3.86 11.64 -20.47
N THR A 379 4.85 10.81 -20.13
CA THR A 379 4.81 9.35 -20.34
C THR A 379 4.38 8.59 -19.07
N LEU A 380 3.81 7.39 -19.24
CA LEU A 380 3.46 6.51 -18.13
C LEU A 380 4.69 6.11 -17.30
N ARG A 381 5.83 5.84 -17.96
CA ARG A 381 7.08 5.48 -17.28
C ARG A 381 7.59 6.61 -16.39
N TYR A 382 7.57 7.86 -16.86
CA TYR A 382 7.92 9.01 -16.02
C TYR A 382 7.02 9.10 -14.79
N ALA A 383 5.70 9.04 -15.00
CA ALA A 383 4.72 9.19 -13.92
C ALA A 383 4.88 8.12 -12.83
N LEU A 384 5.24 6.89 -13.21
CA LEU A 384 5.37 5.77 -12.28
C LEU A 384 6.76 5.65 -11.64
N THR A 385 7.84 5.98 -12.35
CA THR A 385 9.22 5.63 -11.92
C THR A 385 10.13 6.84 -11.66
N VAL A 386 9.90 7.96 -12.34
CA VAL A 386 10.73 9.16 -12.25
C VAL A 386 10.12 10.15 -11.26
N ALA A 387 8.84 10.47 -11.39
CA ALA A 387 8.12 11.31 -10.45
C ALA A 387 8.14 10.73 -9.02
N LYS A 388 8.17 11.62 -8.02
CA LYS A 388 8.30 11.27 -6.59
C LYS A 388 7.21 11.91 -5.74
N GLY A 389 6.92 11.27 -4.62
CA GLY A 389 5.92 11.72 -3.64
C GLY A 389 4.49 11.34 -4.04
N PRO A 390 3.51 11.68 -3.19
CA PRO A 390 2.10 11.35 -3.42
C PRO A 390 1.61 11.89 -4.75
N ARG A 391 0.97 11.04 -5.55
CA ARG A 391 0.51 11.42 -6.90
C ARG A 391 -0.65 10.60 -7.45
N ILE A 392 -1.53 11.28 -8.17
CA ILE A 392 -2.63 10.70 -8.94
C ILE A 392 -2.27 10.81 -10.41
N ILE A 393 -2.29 9.67 -11.11
CA ILE A 393 -1.92 9.57 -12.53
C ILE A 393 -3.18 9.37 -13.34
N VAL A 394 -3.46 10.34 -14.22
CA VAL A 394 -4.59 10.37 -15.15
C VAL A 394 -4.11 10.36 -16.59
N PHE A 395 -4.99 10.04 -17.54
CA PHE A 395 -4.64 9.87 -18.95
C PHE A 395 -5.42 10.84 -19.85
N ASP A 396 -4.68 11.67 -20.59
CA ASP A 396 -5.21 12.48 -21.69
C ASP A 396 -5.15 11.75 -23.03
N VAL A 397 -4.49 10.59 -23.07
CA VAL A 397 -4.37 9.75 -24.27
C VAL A 397 -4.85 8.33 -24.01
N GLY A 398 -5.41 7.71 -25.04
CA GLY A 398 -5.80 6.30 -25.09
C GLY A 398 -5.08 5.59 -26.23
N GLY A 399 -4.92 4.28 -26.14
CA GLY A 399 -4.22 3.47 -27.13
C GLY A 399 -3.24 2.46 -26.53
N VAL A 400 -2.29 2.02 -27.34
CA VAL A 400 -1.28 1.02 -26.96
C VAL A 400 0.00 1.69 -26.48
N ILE A 401 0.43 1.38 -25.26
CA ILE A 401 1.77 1.72 -24.75
C ILE A 401 2.65 0.48 -24.90
N THR A 402 3.67 0.55 -25.75
CA THR A 402 4.62 -0.55 -25.96
C THR A 402 5.86 -0.34 -25.11
N THR A 403 5.96 -1.06 -24.00
CA THR A 403 7.07 -0.87 -23.06
C THR A 403 8.35 -1.55 -23.57
N THR A 404 9.44 -0.80 -23.50
CA THR A 404 10.80 -1.20 -23.87
C THR A 404 11.53 -1.95 -22.75
N ALA A 405 11.10 -1.75 -21.50
CA ALA A 405 11.59 -2.44 -20.31
C ALA A 405 10.51 -2.56 -19.24
N ARG A 406 10.71 -3.45 -18.25
CA ARG A 406 9.82 -3.58 -17.09
C ARG A 406 9.61 -2.22 -16.39
N ILE A 407 8.37 -1.91 -16.04
CA ILE A 407 8.01 -0.77 -15.18
C ILE A 407 7.78 -1.33 -13.77
N SER A 408 8.73 -1.06 -12.87
CA SER A 408 8.70 -1.50 -11.48
C SER A 408 8.51 -0.31 -10.55
N VAL A 409 7.35 -0.23 -9.92
CA VAL A 409 6.99 0.83 -8.96
C VAL A 409 7.42 0.42 -7.56
N ASN A 410 8.24 1.24 -6.90
CA ASN A 410 8.79 0.98 -5.57
C ASN A 410 8.65 2.19 -4.63
N ASP A 411 7.68 3.05 -4.92
CA ASP A 411 7.38 4.28 -4.20
C ASP A 411 5.99 4.18 -3.56
N GLN A 412 5.61 5.18 -2.76
CA GLN A 412 4.38 5.15 -1.96
C GLN A 412 3.37 6.21 -2.40
N TYR A 413 2.09 6.00 -2.03
CA TYR A 413 1.00 6.94 -2.23
C TYR A 413 0.72 7.27 -3.71
N ILE A 414 0.35 6.25 -4.49
CA ILE A 414 0.16 6.38 -5.95
C ILE A 414 -1.22 5.88 -6.35
N THR A 415 -1.97 6.68 -7.11
CA THR A 415 -3.17 6.22 -7.82
C THR A 415 -2.88 6.20 -9.32
N LEU A 416 -3.12 5.08 -9.99
CA LEU A 416 -3.12 4.96 -11.45
C LEU A 416 -4.55 4.71 -11.93
N ALA A 417 -5.14 5.73 -12.56
CA ALA A 417 -6.56 5.75 -12.90
C ALA A 417 -6.78 5.50 -14.40
N GLY A 418 -6.72 4.25 -14.84
CA GLY A 418 -6.90 3.85 -16.24
C GLY A 418 -8.25 4.24 -16.83
N GLN A 419 -9.29 4.40 -16.00
CA GLN A 419 -10.63 4.81 -16.41
C GLN A 419 -10.71 6.24 -16.98
N THR A 420 -9.67 7.07 -16.77
CA THR A 420 -9.64 8.45 -17.30
C THR A 420 -9.28 8.52 -18.79
N ALA A 421 -8.63 7.48 -19.32
CA ALA A 421 -8.14 7.46 -20.69
C ALA A 421 -9.29 7.57 -21.71
N PRO A 422 -9.16 8.39 -22.78
CA PRO A 422 -10.16 8.49 -23.84
C PRO A 422 -10.18 7.25 -24.75
N GLY A 423 -11.17 7.20 -25.65
CA GLY A 423 -11.30 6.16 -26.66
C GLY A 423 -11.52 4.78 -26.05
N LYS A 424 -10.73 3.77 -26.44
CA LYS A 424 -10.80 2.41 -25.87
C LYS A 424 -10.00 2.23 -24.58
N GLY A 425 -9.44 3.31 -24.04
CA GLY A 425 -8.56 3.28 -22.87
C GLY A 425 -7.13 2.85 -23.19
N ILE A 426 -6.40 2.37 -22.18
CA ILE A 426 -4.98 1.99 -22.29
C ILE A 426 -4.79 0.48 -22.28
N VAL A 427 -3.92 0.00 -23.16
CA VAL A 427 -3.34 -1.34 -23.10
C VAL A 427 -1.82 -1.27 -23.13
N ILE A 428 -1.19 -2.04 -22.24
CA ILE A 428 0.26 -2.12 -22.10
C ILE A 428 0.72 -3.45 -22.69
N GLN A 429 1.65 -3.41 -23.65
CA GLN A 429 2.28 -4.59 -24.25
C GLN A 429 3.82 -4.50 -24.17
N GLY A 430 4.53 -5.58 -24.50
CA GLY A 430 6.00 -5.59 -24.46
C GLY A 430 6.56 -6.19 -23.18
N ASN A 431 6.65 -5.38 -22.14
CA ASN A 431 7.24 -5.72 -20.86
C ASN A 431 6.26 -5.49 -19.68
N PRO A 432 6.50 -6.11 -18.51
CA PRO A 432 5.59 -6.07 -17.36
C PRO A 432 5.42 -4.67 -16.73
N LEU A 433 4.27 -4.43 -16.11
CA LEU A 433 3.99 -3.31 -15.20
C LEU A 433 3.59 -3.87 -13.83
N GLY A 434 4.27 -3.49 -12.75
CA GLY A 434 3.86 -3.90 -11.41
C GLY A 434 4.60 -3.19 -10.29
N LEU A 435 4.30 -3.59 -9.06
CA LEU A 435 4.90 -3.08 -7.84
C LEU A 435 6.02 -4.00 -7.34
N THR A 436 7.04 -3.40 -6.74
CA THR A 436 8.14 -4.10 -6.05
C THR A 436 8.49 -3.35 -4.76
N GLY A 437 7.85 -3.73 -3.65
CA GLY A 437 8.03 -3.04 -2.38
C GLY A 437 7.42 -1.65 -2.36
N ALA A 438 6.26 -1.45 -3.01
CA ALA A 438 5.49 -0.21 -2.92
C ALA A 438 4.54 -0.22 -1.71
N SER A 439 3.99 0.93 -1.33
CA SER A 439 2.86 0.97 -0.40
C SER A 439 1.83 2.03 -0.70
N ASP A 440 0.60 1.81 -0.27
CA ASP A 440 -0.49 2.75 -0.48
C ASP A 440 -0.71 3.05 -1.97
N VAL A 441 -0.84 1.99 -2.77
CA VAL A 441 -1.00 2.09 -4.22
C VAL A 441 -2.37 1.57 -4.68
N ILE A 442 -3.04 2.34 -5.53
CA ILE A 442 -4.32 2.00 -6.16
C ILE A 442 -4.14 1.95 -7.67
N PHE A 443 -4.30 0.79 -8.31
CA PHE A 443 -4.41 0.71 -9.78
C PHE A 443 -5.82 0.28 -10.18
N ARG A 444 -6.43 1.00 -11.12
CA ARG A 444 -7.76 0.66 -11.65
C ARG A 444 -7.83 0.73 -13.17
N HIS A 445 -8.60 -0.17 -13.78
CA HIS A 445 -8.94 -0.14 -15.22
C HIS A 445 -7.74 -0.12 -16.19
N VAL A 446 -6.63 -0.76 -15.83
CA VAL A 446 -5.47 -0.92 -16.72
C VAL A 446 -5.44 -2.31 -17.32
N ARG A 447 -5.04 -2.41 -18.60
CA ARG A 447 -4.84 -3.68 -19.30
C ARG A 447 -3.35 -3.95 -19.51
N VAL A 448 -2.90 -5.15 -19.16
CA VAL A 448 -1.52 -5.60 -19.39
C VAL A 448 -1.55 -6.90 -20.18
N ARG A 449 -1.19 -6.81 -21.46
CA ARG A 449 -1.11 -7.95 -22.39
C ARG A 449 0.26 -7.95 -23.08
N PRO A 450 1.32 -8.42 -22.40
CA PRO A 450 2.68 -8.26 -22.90
C PRO A 450 2.92 -8.98 -24.24
N GLY A 451 2.28 -10.14 -24.44
CA GLY A 451 2.44 -10.97 -25.62
C GLY A 451 3.89 -11.44 -25.79
N LYS A 452 4.29 -11.68 -27.04
CA LYS A 452 5.67 -12.07 -27.40
C LYS A 452 6.54 -10.89 -27.82
N VAL A 453 6.08 -9.65 -27.60
CA VAL A 453 6.70 -8.43 -28.14
C VAL A 453 8.14 -8.23 -27.65
N SER A 454 8.43 -8.52 -26.38
CA SER A 454 9.81 -8.41 -25.85
C SER A 454 10.75 -9.55 -26.28
N GLY A 455 10.19 -10.66 -26.82
CA GLY A 455 10.94 -11.89 -27.08
C GLY A 455 11.48 -12.58 -25.82
N GLN A 456 11.05 -12.18 -24.63
CA GLN A 456 11.49 -12.73 -23.35
C GLN A 456 10.35 -13.48 -22.65
N THR A 457 10.70 -14.43 -21.79
CA THR A 457 9.77 -14.98 -20.80
C THR A 457 9.49 -13.92 -19.74
N ILE A 458 8.24 -13.49 -19.65
CA ILE A 458 7.81 -12.37 -18.81
C ILE A 458 6.47 -12.64 -18.11
N ASP A 459 6.35 -12.02 -16.95
CA ASP A 459 5.14 -11.92 -16.14
C ASP A 459 4.18 -10.82 -16.67
N GLY A 460 2.99 -10.73 -16.10
CA GLY A 460 2.05 -9.63 -16.34
C GLY A 460 2.21 -8.50 -15.34
N MET A 461 1.39 -8.52 -14.29
CA MET A 461 1.40 -7.54 -13.20
C MET A 461 1.78 -8.18 -11.87
N GLY A 462 2.01 -7.35 -10.84
CA GLY A 462 2.25 -7.90 -9.52
C GLY A 462 2.32 -6.85 -8.42
N MET A 463 2.24 -7.33 -7.18
CA MET A 463 2.34 -6.58 -5.93
C MET A 463 3.47 -7.12 -5.05
N GLN A 464 4.57 -7.60 -5.64
CA GLN A 464 5.66 -8.22 -4.90
C GLN A 464 6.15 -7.31 -3.77
N GLY A 465 6.26 -7.86 -2.55
CA GLY A 465 6.78 -7.12 -1.39
C GLY A 465 5.96 -5.90 -0.95
N SER A 466 4.78 -5.67 -1.53
CA SER A 466 4.03 -4.42 -1.37
C SER A 466 3.04 -4.50 -0.20
N ASN A 467 2.69 -3.36 0.38
CA ASN A 467 1.79 -3.26 1.53
C ASN A 467 0.70 -2.21 1.32
N HIS A 468 -0.51 -2.48 1.79
CA HIS A 468 -1.71 -1.65 1.58
C HIS A 468 -1.89 -1.20 0.12
N CYS A 469 -1.98 -2.18 -0.77
CA CYS A 469 -2.17 -1.92 -2.19
C CYS A 469 -3.45 -2.61 -2.70
N ILE A 470 -4.12 -1.99 -3.67
CA ILE A 470 -5.33 -2.52 -4.29
C ILE A 470 -5.27 -2.42 -5.81
N PHE A 471 -5.47 -3.54 -6.48
CA PHE A 471 -5.74 -3.60 -7.91
C PHE A 471 -7.21 -3.98 -8.09
N ASP A 472 -7.95 -3.10 -8.76
CA ASP A 472 -9.38 -3.26 -9.01
C ASP A 472 -9.67 -3.13 -10.51
N ARG A 473 -10.46 -4.05 -11.07
CA ARG A 473 -10.90 -3.99 -12.48
C ARG A 473 -9.75 -3.84 -13.47
N CYS A 474 -8.61 -4.48 -13.22
CA CYS A 474 -7.53 -4.60 -14.19
C CYS A 474 -7.69 -5.90 -15.00
N SER A 475 -7.22 -5.89 -16.25
CA SER A 475 -7.21 -7.09 -17.11
C SER A 475 -5.79 -7.48 -17.47
N MET A 476 -5.47 -8.77 -17.31
CA MET A 476 -4.17 -9.33 -17.63
C MET A 476 -4.33 -10.55 -18.53
N GLY A 477 -3.42 -10.67 -19.49
CA GLY A 477 -3.40 -11.84 -20.37
C GLY A 477 -2.15 -11.93 -21.21
N TRP A 478 -2.04 -13.01 -21.98
CA TRP A 478 -0.95 -13.23 -22.94
C TRP A 478 0.45 -13.14 -22.32
N THR A 479 0.58 -13.58 -21.08
CA THR A 479 1.86 -13.70 -20.36
C THR A 479 2.51 -15.06 -20.64
N ILE A 480 3.81 -15.18 -20.43
CA ILE A 480 4.54 -16.44 -20.70
C ILE A 480 4.91 -17.17 -19.40
N ASP A 481 5.17 -16.44 -18.32
CA ASP A 481 5.33 -17.02 -16.98
C ASP A 481 4.01 -16.90 -16.19
N GLU A 482 3.87 -15.94 -15.27
CA GLU A 482 2.63 -15.74 -14.50
C GLU A 482 1.94 -14.41 -14.83
N ALA A 483 0.61 -14.41 -14.92
CA ALA A 483 -0.12 -13.18 -15.20
C ALA A 483 -0.13 -12.21 -14.01
N PHE A 484 -0.20 -12.73 -12.78
CA PHE A 484 -0.15 -11.95 -11.56
C PHE A 484 0.77 -12.57 -10.48
N SER A 485 1.53 -11.75 -9.76
CA SER A 485 2.33 -12.20 -8.61
C SER A 485 2.29 -11.25 -7.42
N SER A 486 2.01 -11.77 -6.22
CA SER A 486 2.06 -11.00 -4.95
C SER A 486 2.97 -11.62 -3.88
N ARG A 487 4.02 -12.34 -4.31
CA ARG A 487 4.96 -12.96 -3.37
C ARG A 487 5.51 -11.93 -2.37
N SER A 488 5.57 -12.34 -1.11
CA SER A 488 6.08 -11.52 0.01
C SER A 488 5.33 -10.19 0.21
N ALA A 489 4.16 -10.02 -0.40
CA ALA A 489 3.27 -8.90 -0.07
C ALA A 489 2.86 -8.95 1.41
N TRP A 490 2.33 -7.84 1.89
CA TRP A 490 1.81 -7.70 3.25
C TRP A 490 0.28 -7.68 3.19
N ASN A 491 -0.35 -6.52 3.36
CA ASN A 491 -1.80 -6.36 3.31
C ASN A 491 -2.23 -5.88 1.93
N ILE A 492 -2.88 -6.72 1.11
CA ILE A 492 -3.25 -6.34 -0.26
C ILE A 492 -4.66 -6.82 -0.64
N THR A 493 -5.24 -6.15 -1.63
CA THR A 493 -6.48 -6.60 -2.29
C THR A 493 -6.28 -6.71 -3.80
N PHE A 494 -6.71 -7.82 -4.37
CA PHE A 494 -6.86 -8.05 -5.79
C PHE A 494 -8.33 -8.40 -6.06
N GLN A 495 -9.11 -7.40 -6.49
CA GLN A 495 -10.57 -7.52 -6.62
C GLN A 495 -11.11 -7.22 -8.01
N ARG A 496 -12.14 -7.95 -8.44
CA ARG A 496 -12.85 -7.69 -9.71
C ARG A 496 -11.93 -7.59 -10.93
N ASN A 497 -10.78 -8.25 -10.89
CA ASN A 497 -9.84 -8.27 -12.01
C ASN A 497 -10.14 -9.46 -12.92
N MET A 498 -9.59 -9.39 -14.14
CA MET A 498 -9.63 -10.49 -15.09
C MET A 498 -8.20 -10.97 -15.37
N ILE A 499 -7.99 -12.28 -15.30
CA ILE A 499 -6.81 -12.96 -15.84
C ILE A 499 -7.32 -13.92 -16.91
N SER A 500 -6.89 -13.74 -18.15
CA SER A 500 -7.32 -14.59 -19.24
C SER A 500 -6.20 -14.91 -20.22
N GLU A 501 -6.19 -16.16 -20.70
CA GLU A 501 -5.27 -16.62 -21.74
C GLU A 501 -3.78 -16.32 -21.48
N PRO A 502 -3.21 -16.64 -20.29
CA PRO A 502 -1.76 -16.77 -20.21
C PRO A 502 -1.30 -17.82 -21.24
N LEU A 503 -0.28 -17.50 -22.03
CA LEU A 503 0.10 -18.29 -23.20
C LEU A 503 0.67 -19.65 -22.75
N ASN A 504 0.13 -20.72 -23.31
CA ASN A 504 0.35 -22.06 -22.79
C ASN A 504 1.70 -22.64 -23.19
N VAL A 505 1.90 -22.96 -24.48
CA VAL A 505 3.15 -23.50 -25.02
C VAL A 505 3.87 -22.39 -25.80
N ALA A 506 4.37 -21.40 -25.06
CA ALA A 506 4.89 -20.15 -25.63
C ALA A 506 6.42 -20.02 -25.64
N GLY A 507 7.16 -21.06 -25.27
CA GLY A 507 8.64 -21.06 -25.27
C GLY A 507 9.26 -20.48 -23.99
N HIS A 508 8.81 -20.94 -22.82
CA HIS A 508 9.35 -20.50 -21.54
C HIS A 508 10.83 -20.90 -21.36
N LYS A 509 11.72 -19.92 -21.12
CA LYS A 509 13.19 -20.11 -21.13
C LYS A 509 13.74 -21.10 -20.10
N ASN A 510 13.05 -21.28 -18.98
CA ASN A 510 13.47 -22.17 -17.89
C ASN A 510 12.95 -23.61 -18.05
N TYR A 511 12.16 -23.91 -19.09
CA TYR A 511 11.57 -25.24 -19.30
C TYR A 511 11.89 -25.81 -20.69
N PRO A 512 11.84 -27.14 -20.86
CA PRO A 512 11.98 -27.75 -22.17
C PRO A 512 10.94 -27.22 -23.17
N ALA A 513 11.33 -27.12 -24.44
CA ALA A 513 10.44 -26.76 -25.52
C ALA A 513 9.20 -27.68 -25.54
N GLY A 514 8.01 -27.09 -25.75
CA GLY A 514 6.74 -27.83 -25.71
C GLY A 514 6.09 -27.91 -24.32
N THR A 515 6.73 -27.38 -23.27
CA THR A 515 6.16 -27.36 -21.92
C THR A 515 5.01 -26.36 -21.85
N ALA A 516 3.85 -26.83 -21.39
CA ALA A 516 2.66 -26.05 -21.09
C ALA A 516 2.83 -25.29 -19.77
N HIS A 517 2.81 -23.96 -19.82
CA HIS A 517 3.09 -23.04 -18.71
C HIS A 517 2.17 -21.82 -18.71
N GLY A 518 0.96 -21.92 -19.26
CA GLY A 518 -0.02 -20.81 -19.24
C GLY A 518 -0.60 -20.62 -17.84
N TYR A 519 0.11 -19.93 -16.94
CA TYR A 519 -0.26 -19.83 -15.52
C TYR A 519 -0.90 -18.51 -15.14
N SER A 520 -1.97 -18.56 -14.34
CA SER A 520 -2.69 -17.35 -13.93
C SER A 520 -1.91 -16.56 -12.89
N ALA A 521 -1.68 -17.11 -11.70
CA ALA A 521 -1.09 -16.32 -10.64
C ALA A 521 -0.30 -17.12 -9.60
N THR A 522 0.68 -16.45 -8.99
CA THR A 522 1.19 -16.85 -7.67
C THR A 522 0.89 -15.78 -6.62
N ILE A 523 0.15 -16.15 -5.59
CA ILE A 523 -0.33 -15.24 -4.55
C ILE A 523 0.34 -15.46 -3.21
N GLY A 524 0.67 -14.35 -2.55
CA GLY A 524 1.18 -14.25 -1.20
C GLY A 524 0.65 -12.99 -0.51
N GLY A 525 0.98 -12.82 0.76
CA GLY A 525 0.48 -11.72 1.60
C GLY A 525 0.66 -12.09 3.07
N ASP A 526 1.10 -11.16 3.93
CA ASP A 526 0.86 -11.31 5.38
C ASP A 526 -0.64 -11.48 5.62
N VAL A 527 -1.44 -10.65 4.95
CA VAL A 527 -2.83 -10.96 4.58
C VAL A 527 -3.14 -10.52 3.14
N GLY A 528 -3.39 -11.47 2.24
CA GLY A 528 -3.79 -11.19 0.85
C GLY A 528 -5.26 -11.52 0.60
N SER A 529 -6.05 -10.54 0.15
CA SER A 529 -7.44 -10.70 -0.28
C SER A 529 -7.56 -10.82 -1.79
N PHE A 530 -8.09 -11.94 -2.28
CA PHE A 530 -8.28 -12.25 -3.70
C PHE A 530 -9.75 -12.60 -3.93
N HIS A 531 -10.55 -11.64 -4.40
CA HIS A 531 -11.99 -11.87 -4.52
C HIS A 531 -12.65 -11.30 -5.76
N HIS A 532 -13.74 -11.94 -6.18
CA HIS A 532 -14.55 -11.51 -7.32
C HIS A 532 -13.78 -11.42 -8.65
N ASN A 533 -12.68 -12.16 -8.80
CA ASN A 533 -11.90 -12.16 -10.03
C ASN A 533 -12.40 -13.22 -11.00
N LEU A 534 -12.27 -12.96 -12.31
CA LEU A 534 -12.46 -13.94 -13.37
C LEU A 534 -11.10 -14.46 -13.84
N LEU A 535 -10.88 -15.77 -13.71
CA LEU A 535 -9.69 -16.46 -14.19
C LEU A 535 -10.10 -17.47 -15.24
N ALA A 536 -9.75 -17.24 -16.50
CA ALA A 536 -10.29 -18.02 -17.60
C ALA A 536 -9.19 -18.49 -18.56
N HIS A 537 -9.34 -19.72 -19.06
CA HIS A 537 -8.47 -20.27 -20.09
C HIS A 537 -6.99 -20.25 -19.71
N ALA A 538 -6.66 -20.83 -18.54
CA ALA A 538 -5.29 -21.03 -18.10
C ALA A 538 -4.97 -22.53 -17.96
N GLU A 539 -3.73 -22.93 -18.22
CA GLU A 539 -3.28 -24.31 -18.02
C GLU A 539 -3.29 -24.70 -16.54
N GLY A 540 -2.99 -23.72 -15.68
CA GLY A 540 -2.78 -23.99 -14.27
C GLY A 540 -2.66 -22.75 -13.41
N ARG A 541 -2.42 -23.00 -12.11
CA ARG A 541 -2.21 -21.98 -11.09
C ARG A 541 -3.30 -20.92 -11.15
N SER A 542 -4.57 -21.36 -11.17
CA SER A 542 -5.69 -20.45 -10.90
C SER A 542 -5.33 -19.62 -9.68
N TRP A 543 -4.83 -20.28 -8.63
CA TRP A 543 -3.94 -19.65 -7.67
C TRP A 543 -2.80 -20.59 -7.26
N SER A 544 -1.55 -20.21 -7.46
CA SER A 544 -0.45 -20.85 -6.74
C SER A 544 -0.26 -20.16 -5.39
N LEU A 545 -0.37 -20.90 -4.30
CA LEU A 545 -0.24 -20.40 -2.94
C LEU A 545 1.25 -20.33 -2.60
N GLY A 546 1.79 -19.11 -2.63
CA GLY A 546 3.19 -18.78 -2.38
C GLY A 546 3.39 -18.04 -1.07
N GLY A 547 2.88 -18.58 0.05
CA GLY A 547 2.92 -17.94 1.37
C GLY A 547 4.32 -17.64 1.90
N GLY A 548 5.33 -18.38 1.44
CA GLY A 548 6.73 -18.20 1.84
C GLY A 548 6.96 -18.62 3.29
N VAL A 549 8.04 -18.08 3.88
CA VAL A 549 8.41 -18.33 5.28
C VAL A 549 8.73 -17.03 6.00
N ASP A 550 8.54 -17.04 7.33
CA ASP A 550 8.89 -15.93 8.21
C ASP A 550 10.37 -15.94 8.60
N ASP A 551 10.79 -15.01 9.46
CA ASP A 551 12.17 -14.90 9.93
C ASP A 551 12.69 -16.09 10.73
N SER A 552 11.81 -16.97 11.20
CA SER A 552 12.15 -18.23 11.87
C SER A 552 12.23 -19.41 10.89
N GLY A 553 11.94 -19.18 9.61
CA GLY A 553 11.83 -20.21 8.59
C GLY A 553 10.51 -20.99 8.67
N ALA A 554 9.53 -20.50 9.43
CA ALA A 554 8.22 -21.14 9.54
C ALA A 554 7.27 -20.67 8.43
N PHE A 555 6.33 -21.51 8.01
CA PHE A 555 5.31 -21.14 7.02
C PHE A 555 4.68 -19.80 7.33
N ALA A 556 4.63 -18.93 6.32
CA ALA A 556 4.05 -17.60 6.40
C ALA A 556 2.85 -17.44 5.46
N GLY A 557 2.26 -16.26 5.55
CA GLY A 557 1.20 -15.78 4.70
C GLY A 557 -0.20 -16.25 5.07
N GLN A 558 -1.15 -15.31 5.00
CA GLN A 558 -2.55 -15.56 5.26
C GLN A 558 -3.34 -15.14 4.02
N LEU A 559 -4.08 -16.06 3.42
CA LEU A 559 -4.71 -15.84 2.12
C LEU A 559 -6.21 -15.99 2.25
N ASP A 560 -6.94 -15.03 1.72
CA ASP A 560 -8.38 -15.05 1.64
C ASP A 560 -8.80 -15.04 0.17
N ILE A 561 -9.21 -16.21 -0.31
CA ILE A 561 -9.52 -16.50 -1.70
C ILE A 561 -11.02 -16.76 -1.76
N ARG A 562 -11.78 -15.76 -2.20
CA ARG A 562 -13.23 -15.81 -2.06
C ARG A 562 -14.00 -15.33 -3.28
N ASN A 563 -15.10 -15.99 -3.61
CA ASN A 563 -16.02 -15.57 -4.67
C ASN A 563 -15.34 -15.31 -6.04
N ASN A 564 -14.25 -16.03 -6.33
CA ASN A 564 -13.62 -15.99 -7.65
C ASN A 564 -14.31 -16.97 -8.60
N VAL A 565 -14.33 -16.64 -9.90
CA VAL A 565 -14.77 -17.54 -10.96
C VAL A 565 -13.56 -18.07 -11.71
N VAL A 566 -13.47 -19.39 -11.85
CA VAL A 566 -12.40 -20.05 -12.60
C VAL A 566 -13.02 -20.87 -13.73
N TYR A 567 -12.65 -20.57 -14.98
CA TYR A 567 -13.19 -21.22 -16.18
C TYR A 567 -12.12 -21.85 -17.08
N ASN A 568 -12.42 -23.03 -17.63
CA ASN A 568 -11.61 -23.70 -18.65
C ASN A 568 -10.13 -23.88 -18.26
N PHE A 569 -9.89 -24.40 -17.07
CA PHE A 569 -8.56 -24.72 -16.55
C PHE A 569 -7.99 -26.01 -17.16
N GLY A 570 -6.65 -26.09 -17.28
CA GLY A 570 -5.93 -27.27 -17.78
C GLY A 570 -5.68 -28.35 -16.72
N ASN A 571 -4.42 -28.77 -16.57
CA ASN A 571 -4.03 -29.89 -15.71
C ASN A 571 -3.78 -29.52 -14.24
N ARG A 572 -3.90 -28.23 -13.89
CA ARG A 572 -3.74 -27.65 -12.55
C ARG A 572 -4.82 -26.59 -12.29
N VAL A 573 -5.12 -26.38 -11.01
CA VAL A 573 -6.03 -25.33 -10.50
C VAL A 573 -5.33 -24.61 -9.34
N THR A 574 -6.00 -24.38 -8.20
CA THR A 574 -5.35 -23.84 -7.01
C THR A 574 -4.48 -24.90 -6.33
N ASP A 575 -3.20 -24.60 -6.09
CA ASP A 575 -2.23 -25.50 -5.46
C ASP A 575 -1.12 -24.77 -4.68
N GLY A 576 -0.29 -25.49 -3.93
CA GLY A 576 0.73 -24.94 -3.02
C GLY A 576 0.24 -24.85 -1.57
N GLY A 577 0.85 -23.98 -0.77
CA GLY A 577 0.36 -23.70 0.58
C GLY A 577 0.86 -22.40 1.21
N ALA A 578 0.17 -22.02 2.29
CA ALA A 578 0.46 -20.86 3.12
C ALA A 578 0.07 -21.17 4.57
N LYS A 579 0.46 -20.32 5.52
CA LYS A 579 0.19 -20.53 6.95
C LYS A 579 -1.29 -20.72 7.24
N LYS A 580 -2.15 -19.83 6.70
CA LYS A 580 -3.60 -19.87 6.86
C LYS A 580 -4.29 -19.50 5.55
N VAL A 581 -5.29 -20.27 5.13
CA VAL A 581 -6.01 -20.03 3.87
C VAL A 581 -7.51 -20.15 4.08
N ASN A 582 -8.26 -19.09 3.82
CA ASN A 582 -9.70 -19.14 3.63
C ASN A 582 -9.98 -19.33 2.12
N PHE A 583 -10.65 -20.41 1.75
CA PHE A 583 -11.05 -20.72 0.37
C PHE A 583 -12.57 -20.88 0.30
N VAL A 584 -13.26 -19.76 0.06
CA VAL A 584 -14.70 -19.63 0.35
C VAL A 584 -15.50 -19.21 -0.88
N GLY A 585 -16.65 -19.83 -1.15
CA GLY A 585 -17.59 -19.28 -2.14
C GLY A 585 -17.08 -19.20 -3.58
N ASN A 586 -15.99 -19.89 -3.95
CA ASN A 586 -15.43 -19.84 -5.29
C ASN A 586 -16.23 -20.73 -6.25
N TYR A 587 -16.37 -20.29 -7.50
CA TYR A 587 -17.09 -21.01 -8.55
C TYR A 587 -16.14 -21.49 -9.64
N TYR A 588 -15.99 -22.80 -9.75
CA TYR A 588 -15.18 -23.43 -10.79
C TYR A 588 -16.09 -24.00 -11.87
N LYS A 589 -15.84 -23.65 -13.13
CA LYS A 589 -16.58 -24.17 -14.27
C LYS A 589 -15.64 -24.91 -15.20
N GLN A 590 -15.88 -26.21 -15.38
CA GLN A 590 -15.15 -26.99 -16.37
C GLN A 590 -15.46 -26.46 -17.77
N GLY A 591 -14.42 -26.24 -18.56
CA GLY A 591 -14.51 -25.92 -19.98
C GLY A 591 -13.95 -27.03 -20.86
N PRO A 592 -13.86 -26.81 -22.18
CA PRO A 592 -13.35 -27.80 -23.14
C PRO A 592 -11.96 -28.40 -22.85
N ALA A 593 -11.09 -27.71 -22.11
CA ALA A 593 -9.76 -28.18 -21.70
C ALA A 593 -9.73 -28.86 -20.31
N SER A 594 -10.82 -28.76 -19.54
CA SER A 594 -10.85 -29.13 -18.13
C SER A 594 -11.19 -30.59 -17.89
N THR A 595 -10.44 -31.20 -16.97
CA THR A 595 -10.65 -32.59 -16.55
C THR A 595 -10.59 -32.79 -15.03
N LEU A 596 -10.11 -31.80 -14.27
CA LEU A 596 -9.99 -31.89 -12.82
C LEU A 596 -11.36 -31.74 -12.13
N THR A 597 -11.50 -32.43 -10.99
CA THR A 597 -12.74 -32.51 -10.20
C THR A 597 -12.58 -31.93 -8.80
N TYR A 598 -11.65 -30.99 -8.63
CA TYR A 598 -11.40 -30.27 -7.38
C TYR A 598 -11.01 -28.82 -7.65
N GLY A 599 -11.18 -27.94 -6.66
CA GLY A 599 -10.80 -26.52 -6.74
C GLY A 599 -9.42 -26.23 -6.12
N LEU A 600 -9.14 -26.82 -4.95
CA LEU A 600 -7.91 -26.64 -4.19
C LEU A 600 -7.22 -27.98 -3.88
N ARG A 601 -5.93 -28.05 -4.22
CA ARG A 601 -4.97 -29.06 -3.74
C ARG A 601 -4.03 -28.42 -2.73
N ALA A 602 -4.33 -28.54 -1.44
CA ALA A 602 -3.44 -28.09 -0.37
C ALA A 602 -2.18 -28.96 -0.35
N THR A 603 -1.02 -28.41 -0.70
CA THR A 603 0.20 -29.19 -0.94
C THR A 603 1.10 -29.20 0.29
N TYR A 604 1.37 -30.41 0.80
CA TYR A 604 2.29 -30.67 1.92
C TYR A 604 3.46 -31.50 1.40
N GLU A 605 4.50 -30.82 0.93
CA GLU A 605 5.62 -31.42 0.19
C GLU A 605 6.98 -31.34 0.90
N ASP A 606 7.06 -30.59 2.00
CA ASP A 606 8.26 -30.44 2.81
C ASP A 606 7.93 -30.40 4.31
N ASN A 607 8.93 -30.68 5.13
CA ASN A 607 8.82 -30.66 6.60
C ASN A 607 9.35 -29.32 7.17
N MET A 608 8.98 -28.19 6.54
CA MET A 608 9.37 -26.87 7.05
C MET A 608 8.66 -26.55 8.38
N PRO A 609 9.27 -25.72 9.26
CA PRO A 609 8.65 -25.30 10.51
C PRO A 609 7.29 -24.60 10.33
N GLY A 610 6.46 -24.59 11.38
CA GLY A 610 5.15 -23.96 11.36
C GLY A 610 4.02 -24.90 10.90
N MET A 611 2.89 -24.32 10.51
CA MET A 611 1.69 -25.05 10.12
C MET A 611 1.10 -24.44 8.86
N GLN A 612 0.54 -25.28 7.98
CA GLN A 612 -0.33 -24.87 6.89
C GLN A 612 -1.77 -25.30 7.23
N GLN A 613 -2.71 -24.36 7.24
CA GLN A 613 -4.08 -24.63 7.69
C GLN A 613 -5.10 -23.97 6.76
N TYR A 614 -6.23 -24.64 6.57
CA TYR A 614 -7.21 -24.29 5.54
C TYR A 614 -8.63 -24.25 6.11
N HIS A 615 -9.41 -23.28 5.67
CA HIS A 615 -10.86 -23.24 5.83
C HIS A 615 -11.46 -23.28 4.43
N CYS A 616 -12.30 -24.27 4.14
CA CYS A 616 -12.88 -24.50 2.82
C CYS A 616 -14.40 -24.64 2.94
N ALA A 617 -15.14 -23.67 2.39
CA ALA A 617 -16.58 -23.55 2.57
C ALA A 617 -17.28 -22.99 1.31
N GLY A 618 -18.49 -23.46 1.00
CA GLY A 618 -19.36 -22.80 0.02
C GLY A 618 -18.87 -22.79 -1.44
N ASN A 619 -17.87 -23.59 -1.81
CA ASN A 619 -17.35 -23.61 -3.18
C ASN A 619 -18.21 -24.50 -4.08
N SER A 620 -18.25 -24.22 -5.38
CA SER A 620 -19.02 -25.04 -6.33
C SER A 620 -18.26 -25.33 -7.60
N MET A 621 -18.51 -26.52 -8.13
CA MET A 621 -18.15 -26.94 -9.48
C MET A 621 -19.33 -27.74 -10.02
N PRO A 622 -20.26 -27.12 -10.77
CA PRO A 622 -21.48 -27.77 -11.23
C PRO A 622 -21.19 -29.11 -11.93
N GLY A 623 -21.91 -30.15 -11.53
CA GLY A 623 -21.70 -31.53 -12.00
C GLY A 623 -20.62 -32.31 -11.25
N VAL A 624 -19.93 -31.69 -10.28
CA VAL A 624 -18.90 -32.31 -9.46
C VAL A 624 -19.17 -32.15 -7.96
N PHE A 625 -19.33 -30.92 -7.47
CA PHE A 625 -19.68 -30.59 -6.09
C PHE A 625 -20.41 -29.25 -5.99
N ASP A 626 -21.27 -29.09 -4.99
CA ASP A 626 -22.11 -27.90 -4.78
C ASP A 626 -21.72 -27.16 -3.48
N GLN A 627 -22.12 -25.90 -3.35
CA GLN A 627 -21.74 -25.03 -2.21
C GLN A 627 -22.17 -25.58 -0.85
N ASP A 628 -23.31 -26.28 -0.81
CA ASP A 628 -23.88 -26.85 0.41
C ASP A 628 -23.41 -28.30 0.66
N SER A 629 -22.62 -28.85 -0.26
CA SER A 629 -22.06 -30.20 -0.12
C SER A 629 -20.84 -30.20 0.82
N VAL A 630 -20.43 -31.38 1.26
CA VAL A 630 -19.18 -31.55 2.01
C VAL A 630 -18.00 -31.03 1.18
N GLN A 631 -17.22 -30.09 1.73
CA GLN A 631 -16.22 -29.34 0.99
C GLN A 631 -14.80 -29.95 1.02
N TYR A 632 -14.53 -30.80 2.00
CA TYR A 632 -13.25 -31.52 2.13
C TYR A 632 -13.47 -32.92 2.71
N PRO A 633 -12.57 -33.89 2.47
CA PRO A 633 -12.73 -35.26 2.95
C PRO A 633 -12.86 -35.34 4.48
N ALA A 634 -13.55 -36.36 4.98
CA ALA A 634 -13.65 -36.61 6.42
C ALA A 634 -12.27 -36.80 7.09
N GLY A 635 -12.20 -36.64 8.41
CA GLY A 635 -10.94 -36.66 9.14
C GLY A 635 -10.19 -35.34 8.99
N ASP A 636 -8.91 -35.41 8.62
CA ASP A 636 -8.07 -34.23 8.43
C ASP A 636 -8.04 -33.71 6.97
N GLY A 637 -8.89 -34.25 6.09
CA GLY A 637 -8.99 -33.82 4.69
C GLY A 637 -7.95 -34.40 3.73
N THR A 638 -7.09 -35.33 4.18
CA THR A 638 -6.14 -36.03 3.31
C THR A 638 -6.87 -36.93 2.29
N ALA A 639 -6.50 -36.84 1.01
CA ALA A 639 -7.08 -37.68 -0.04
C ALA A 639 -6.11 -37.84 -1.24
N SER A 640 -6.65 -38.04 -2.45
CA SER A 640 -5.87 -38.13 -3.69
C SER A 640 -6.52 -37.30 -4.81
N LYS A 641 -5.77 -37.06 -5.89
CA LYS A 641 -6.18 -36.22 -7.04
C LYS A 641 -7.50 -36.64 -7.72
N SER A 642 -7.94 -37.88 -7.57
CA SER A 642 -9.18 -38.39 -8.18
C SER A 642 -10.45 -38.10 -7.36
N ALA A 643 -10.32 -37.47 -6.18
CA ALA A 643 -11.46 -37.07 -5.39
C ALA A 643 -12.33 -36.04 -6.13
N LYS A 644 -13.64 -36.20 -6.03
CA LYS A 644 -14.63 -35.22 -6.48
C LYS A 644 -15.03 -34.37 -5.28
N ILE A 645 -14.25 -33.33 -5.01
CA ILE A 645 -14.33 -32.56 -3.76
C ILE A 645 -13.76 -31.16 -3.95
N ALA A 646 -14.25 -30.16 -3.22
CA ALA A 646 -13.75 -28.79 -3.40
C ALA A 646 -12.27 -28.66 -3.00
N CYS A 647 -11.90 -29.17 -1.82
CA CYS A 647 -10.57 -29.06 -1.26
C CYS A 647 -10.06 -30.41 -0.72
N TRP A 648 -8.77 -30.67 -0.84
CA TRP A 648 -8.13 -31.81 -0.18
C TRP A 648 -6.67 -31.52 0.16
N ALA A 649 -6.13 -32.25 1.13
CA ALA A 649 -4.72 -32.20 1.50
C ALA A 649 -3.93 -33.30 0.79
N ASP A 650 -2.91 -32.89 0.05
CA ASP A 650 -1.94 -33.77 -0.60
C ASP A 650 -0.65 -33.83 0.21
N VAL A 651 -0.44 -34.96 0.90
CA VAL A 651 0.71 -35.18 1.78
C VAL A 651 1.68 -36.13 1.10
N SER A 652 2.86 -35.62 0.75
CA SER A 652 3.86 -36.38 0.00
C SER A 652 5.17 -36.62 0.75
N PHE A 653 5.23 -36.35 2.05
CA PHE A 653 6.42 -36.61 2.89
C PHE A 653 6.09 -37.41 4.16
N ASP A 654 7.11 -38.05 4.73
CA ASP A 654 7.04 -38.91 5.92
C ASP A 654 8.03 -38.45 7.00
N PRO A 655 7.64 -38.41 8.30
CA PRO A 655 6.28 -38.59 8.79
C PRO A 655 5.34 -37.45 8.37
N ALA A 656 4.08 -37.79 8.07
CA ALA A 656 3.05 -36.81 7.74
C ALA A 656 2.84 -35.78 8.88
N PRO A 657 2.44 -34.53 8.56
CA PRO A 657 2.09 -33.55 9.58
C PRO A 657 0.98 -34.03 10.51
N THR A 658 1.20 -33.89 11.82
CA THR A 658 0.28 -34.34 12.87
C THR A 658 -0.79 -33.32 13.26
N TYR A 659 -0.64 -32.06 12.83
CA TYR A 659 -1.62 -31.02 13.08
C TYR A 659 -2.84 -31.13 12.15
N GLN A 660 -3.97 -30.61 12.61
CA GLN A 660 -5.20 -30.53 11.81
C GLN A 660 -5.02 -29.58 10.63
N LYS A 661 -5.46 -30.03 9.45
CA LYS A 661 -5.24 -29.35 8.16
C LYS A 661 -6.44 -28.47 7.77
N PHE A 662 -7.68 -28.96 7.99
CA PHE A 662 -8.91 -28.23 7.67
C PHE A 662 -9.73 -27.86 8.90
N PHE A 663 -10.27 -26.64 8.92
CA PHE A 663 -11.04 -26.06 10.01
C PHE A 663 -12.43 -25.56 9.55
N PRO A 664 -13.45 -25.63 10.42
CA PRO A 664 -14.82 -25.24 10.07
C PRO A 664 -15.03 -23.72 10.02
N GLU A 665 -14.19 -22.93 10.70
CA GLU A 665 -14.33 -21.47 10.80
C GLU A 665 -13.20 -20.76 10.05
N PRO A 666 -13.46 -19.55 9.51
CA PRO A 666 -12.42 -18.72 8.89
C PRO A 666 -11.38 -18.27 9.92
N PHE A 667 -10.14 -18.06 9.47
CA PHE A 667 -9.03 -17.75 10.38
C PHE A 667 -8.91 -16.27 10.78
N PHE A 668 -9.56 -15.38 10.03
CA PHE A 668 -9.52 -13.92 10.21
C PHE A 668 -10.70 -13.27 9.48
N GLU A 669 -11.10 -12.09 9.95
CA GLU A 669 -12.16 -11.28 9.32
C GLU A 669 -11.74 -10.90 7.91
N PRO A 670 -12.59 -11.12 6.90
CA PRO A 670 -12.09 -11.01 5.56
C PRO A 670 -12.45 -9.68 4.89
N HIS A 671 -13.33 -8.87 5.50
CA HIS A 671 -13.69 -7.52 5.03
C HIS A 671 -14.20 -7.46 3.58
N VAL A 672 -14.97 -8.47 3.18
CA VAL A 672 -15.60 -8.55 1.85
C VAL A 672 -17.02 -9.06 2.05
N GLU A 673 -17.98 -8.43 1.38
CA GLU A 673 -19.33 -8.96 1.27
C GLU A 673 -19.29 -10.32 0.56
N THR A 674 -19.61 -11.39 1.29
CA THR A 674 -19.53 -12.75 0.79
C THR A 674 -20.88 -13.20 0.23
N GLN A 675 -20.88 -13.68 -1.01
CA GLN A 675 -22.08 -14.28 -1.62
C GLN A 675 -21.96 -15.81 -1.73
N PRO A 676 -23.09 -16.52 -1.88
CA PRO A 676 -23.07 -17.88 -2.40
C PRO A 676 -22.31 -17.95 -3.73
N SER A 677 -21.63 -19.06 -4.01
CA SER A 677 -20.76 -19.18 -5.20
C SER A 677 -21.52 -18.98 -6.51
N THR A 678 -22.79 -19.38 -6.55
CA THR A 678 -23.68 -19.24 -7.70
C THR A 678 -24.02 -17.78 -7.98
N GLU A 679 -24.19 -16.95 -6.95
CA GLU A 679 -24.42 -15.52 -7.11
C GLU A 679 -23.11 -14.77 -7.41
N ALA A 680 -22.02 -15.16 -6.76
CA ALA A 680 -20.68 -14.66 -7.09
C ALA A 680 -20.35 -14.86 -8.57
N TYR A 681 -20.70 -16.02 -9.15
CA TYR A 681 -20.56 -16.27 -10.59
C TYR A 681 -21.26 -15.20 -11.44
N LYS A 682 -22.50 -14.84 -11.08
CA LYS A 682 -23.29 -13.84 -11.81
C LYS A 682 -22.68 -12.45 -11.69
N ARG A 683 -22.29 -12.05 -10.47
CA ARG A 683 -21.67 -10.74 -10.21
C ARG A 683 -20.31 -10.61 -10.93
N VAL A 684 -19.45 -11.62 -10.85
CA VAL A 684 -18.11 -11.60 -11.49
C VAL A 684 -18.18 -11.47 -13.00
N LEU A 685 -19.10 -12.19 -13.67
CA LEU A 685 -19.25 -12.07 -15.13
C LEU A 685 -19.82 -10.72 -15.57
N SER A 686 -20.56 -10.08 -14.67
CA SER A 686 -21.13 -8.74 -14.88
C SER A 686 -20.10 -7.63 -14.60
N ASP A 687 -19.17 -7.84 -13.67
CA ASP A 687 -18.25 -6.80 -13.20
C ASP A 687 -16.86 -7.34 -12.83
N SER A 688 -16.10 -7.74 -13.85
CA SER A 688 -14.68 -8.04 -13.73
C SER A 688 -13.87 -7.55 -14.93
N GLY A 689 -12.58 -7.29 -14.68
CA GLY A 689 -11.66 -6.74 -15.67
C GLY A 689 -11.89 -5.26 -15.93
N ALA A 690 -11.07 -4.69 -16.81
CA ALA A 690 -11.19 -3.31 -17.24
C ALA A 690 -12.47 -3.13 -18.07
N SER A 691 -13.46 -2.46 -17.47
CA SER A 691 -14.73 -2.10 -18.09
C SER A 691 -14.83 -0.63 -18.50
N GLN A 692 -13.91 0.21 -18.06
CA GLN A 692 -13.87 1.64 -18.34
C GLN A 692 -12.60 2.02 -19.12
N PRO A 693 -12.70 2.91 -20.11
CA PRO A 693 -13.93 3.54 -20.62
C PRO A 693 -14.88 2.56 -21.36
N VAL A 694 -14.36 1.41 -21.80
CA VAL A 694 -15.16 0.34 -22.42
C VAL A 694 -14.60 -1.02 -22.03
N ARG A 695 -15.41 -2.09 -22.07
CA ARG A 695 -14.92 -3.48 -22.10
C ARG A 695 -14.47 -3.81 -23.52
N ASP A 696 -13.28 -4.36 -23.66
CA ASP A 696 -12.74 -4.67 -24.99
C ASP A 696 -13.26 -6.02 -25.53
N ALA A 697 -13.04 -6.27 -26.82
CA ALA A 697 -13.59 -7.45 -27.49
C ALA A 697 -13.00 -8.75 -26.94
N HIS A 698 -11.74 -8.73 -26.49
CA HIS A 698 -11.12 -9.86 -25.80
C HIS A 698 -11.86 -10.20 -24.51
N ASP A 699 -11.97 -9.27 -23.56
CA ASP A 699 -12.60 -9.52 -22.26
C ASP A 699 -14.10 -9.86 -22.42
N ALA A 700 -14.78 -9.22 -23.38
CA ALA A 700 -16.17 -9.55 -23.72
C ALA A 700 -16.31 -11.00 -24.22
N ARG A 701 -15.39 -11.47 -25.07
CA ARG A 701 -15.35 -12.88 -25.52
C ARG A 701 -15.15 -13.81 -24.33
N ILE A 702 -14.21 -13.52 -23.44
CA ILE A 702 -13.91 -14.38 -22.27
C ILE A 702 -15.14 -14.54 -21.37
N VAL A 703 -15.87 -13.46 -21.12
CA VAL A 703 -17.14 -13.53 -20.37
C VAL A 703 -18.17 -14.37 -21.10
N ASN A 704 -18.37 -14.15 -22.40
CA ASN A 704 -19.32 -14.94 -23.18
C ASN A 704 -18.97 -16.44 -23.21
N GLU A 705 -17.70 -16.78 -23.42
CA GLU A 705 -17.21 -18.16 -23.39
C GLU A 705 -17.41 -18.81 -22.02
N THR A 706 -17.18 -18.04 -20.95
CA THR A 706 -17.47 -18.50 -19.60
C THR A 706 -18.96 -18.75 -19.40
N LEU A 707 -19.86 -17.89 -19.90
CA LEU A 707 -21.31 -18.07 -19.84
C LEU A 707 -21.77 -19.33 -20.58
N THR A 708 -21.37 -19.47 -21.84
CA THR A 708 -21.81 -20.55 -22.73
C THR A 708 -21.09 -21.87 -22.49
N GLY A 709 -19.97 -21.86 -21.75
CA GLY A 709 -19.14 -23.05 -21.55
C GLY A 709 -18.39 -23.47 -22.81
N THR A 710 -18.10 -22.53 -23.71
CA THR A 710 -17.41 -22.79 -24.98
C THR A 710 -15.99 -22.20 -25.01
N ALA A 711 -15.21 -22.55 -26.03
CA ALA A 711 -13.96 -21.85 -26.35
C ALA A 711 -13.86 -21.62 -27.86
N ALA A 712 -13.64 -20.38 -28.29
CA ALA A 712 -13.57 -20.04 -29.72
C ALA A 712 -12.23 -20.47 -30.34
N TYR A 713 -11.14 -20.28 -29.61
CA TYR A 713 -9.78 -20.50 -30.12
C TYR A 713 -9.17 -21.79 -29.60
N VAL A 714 -8.09 -22.22 -30.26
CA VAL A 714 -7.35 -23.46 -29.94
C VAL A 714 -5.86 -23.13 -30.00
N GLY A 715 -5.10 -23.58 -29.01
CA GLY A 715 -3.65 -23.42 -29.03
C GLY A 715 -3.03 -24.10 -30.25
N SER A 716 -2.26 -23.33 -31.03
CA SER A 716 -1.66 -23.81 -32.29
C SER A 716 -0.59 -24.88 -32.11
N VAL A 717 -0.04 -25.03 -30.91
CA VAL A 717 0.99 -26.02 -30.56
C VAL A 717 0.43 -27.11 -29.64
N SER A 718 -0.29 -26.71 -28.60
CA SER A 718 -0.85 -27.61 -27.59
C SER A 718 -2.10 -28.35 -28.05
N GLY A 719 -2.83 -27.80 -29.03
CA GLY A 719 -4.13 -28.31 -29.50
C GLY A 719 -5.25 -28.18 -28.48
N LYS A 720 -5.04 -27.47 -27.37
CA LYS A 720 -6.02 -27.32 -26.29
C LYS A 720 -6.99 -26.18 -26.59
N LYS A 721 -8.30 -26.46 -26.47
CA LYS A 721 -9.37 -25.48 -26.72
C LYS A 721 -9.37 -24.41 -25.62
N GLY A 722 -9.28 -23.15 -26.03
CA GLY A 722 -9.21 -21.96 -25.18
C GLY A 722 -7.82 -21.65 -24.65
N LEU A 723 -6.91 -22.62 -24.54
CA LEU A 723 -5.55 -22.40 -24.06
C LEU A 723 -4.63 -22.07 -25.24
N ILE A 724 -4.56 -20.79 -25.61
CA ILE A 724 -3.75 -20.33 -26.73
C ILE A 724 -2.24 -20.41 -26.45
N ASP A 725 -1.42 -20.58 -27.49
CA ASP A 725 0.05 -20.69 -27.40
C ASP A 725 0.76 -19.43 -27.96
N ASP A 726 0.04 -18.67 -28.75
CA ASP A 726 0.46 -17.40 -29.35
C ASP A 726 -0.73 -16.45 -29.42
N PRO A 727 -0.55 -15.14 -29.18
CA PRO A 727 -1.64 -14.17 -29.40
C PRO A 727 -2.29 -14.28 -30.79
N LYS A 728 -1.53 -14.70 -31.81
CA LYS A 728 -2.06 -14.95 -33.17
C LYS A 728 -3.14 -16.02 -33.24
N ASP A 729 -3.17 -16.97 -32.30
CA ASP A 729 -4.22 -17.99 -32.24
C ASP A 729 -5.61 -17.36 -32.03
N ALA A 730 -5.64 -16.20 -31.36
CA ALA A 730 -6.83 -15.39 -31.11
C ALA A 730 -6.97 -14.17 -32.04
N GLY A 731 -6.17 -14.09 -33.11
CA GLY A 731 -6.16 -12.97 -34.05
C GLY A 731 -5.23 -11.79 -33.67
N GLY A 732 -4.52 -11.88 -32.54
CA GLY A 732 -3.65 -10.81 -32.03
C GLY A 732 -4.40 -9.75 -31.23
N LEU A 733 -3.69 -8.69 -30.83
CA LEU A 733 -4.29 -7.53 -30.18
C LEU A 733 -5.30 -6.88 -31.13
N GLU A 734 -6.53 -6.70 -30.66
CA GLU A 734 -7.51 -5.92 -31.40
C GLU A 734 -7.05 -4.47 -31.57
N ASP A 735 -7.69 -3.72 -32.48
CA ASP A 735 -7.30 -2.34 -32.71
C ASP A 735 -7.61 -1.45 -31.48
N PHE A 736 -6.60 -0.68 -31.07
CA PHE A 736 -6.64 0.34 -30.02
C PHE A 736 -6.12 1.66 -30.60
N PRO A 737 -6.95 2.38 -31.39
CA PRO A 737 -6.54 3.63 -32.01
C PRO A 737 -6.07 4.63 -30.97
N ALA A 738 -5.05 5.42 -31.32
CA ALA A 738 -4.61 6.53 -30.49
C ALA A 738 -5.75 7.56 -30.38
N ALA A 739 -6.14 7.86 -29.15
CA ALA A 739 -7.13 8.88 -28.83
C ALA A 739 -6.48 9.96 -27.97
N LYS A 740 -6.95 11.21 -28.09
CA LYS A 740 -6.47 12.34 -27.29
C LYS A 740 -7.65 13.18 -26.82
N ARG A 741 -7.63 13.59 -25.54
CA ARG A 741 -8.59 14.53 -24.96
C ARG A 741 -8.44 15.91 -25.61
N GLY A 742 -9.57 16.58 -25.84
CA GLY A 742 -9.59 17.97 -26.28
C GLY A 742 -9.11 18.92 -25.17
N ALA A 743 -8.56 20.07 -25.55
CA ALA A 743 -8.05 21.05 -24.58
C ALA A 743 -9.15 21.69 -23.71
N ALA A 744 -10.41 21.61 -24.13
CA ALA A 744 -11.57 22.10 -23.38
C ALA A 744 -12.17 21.06 -22.43
N TRP A 745 -11.59 19.85 -22.35
CA TRP A 745 -12.06 18.82 -21.43
C TRP A 745 -11.66 19.12 -19.98
N ASP A 746 -10.43 19.61 -19.81
CA ASP A 746 -9.76 19.95 -18.55
C ASP A 746 -8.92 21.20 -18.85
N ALA A 747 -9.59 22.35 -18.86
CA ALA A 747 -9.02 23.61 -19.33
C ALA A 747 -8.06 24.24 -18.32
N ASP A 748 -8.26 23.98 -17.02
CA ASP A 748 -7.41 24.48 -15.94
C ASP A 748 -6.23 23.55 -15.60
N GLY A 749 -6.26 22.31 -16.10
CA GLY A 749 -5.16 21.35 -16.05
C GLY A 749 -5.05 20.63 -14.71
N ASP A 750 -6.10 20.60 -13.89
CA ASP A 750 -6.10 19.95 -12.59
C ASP A 750 -6.32 18.42 -12.65
N GLY A 751 -6.64 17.89 -13.85
CA GLY A 751 -6.88 16.48 -14.14
C GLY A 751 -8.32 16.02 -13.89
N ILE A 752 -9.20 16.94 -13.55
CA ILE A 752 -10.65 16.81 -13.49
C ILE A 752 -11.23 17.36 -14.80
N ALA A 753 -12.38 16.85 -15.22
CA ALA A 753 -13.06 17.45 -16.35
C ALA A 753 -13.86 18.68 -15.91
N ASP A 754 -13.87 19.76 -16.69
CA ASP A 754 -14.51 21.04 -16.32
C ASP A 754 -16.00 20.88 -15.91
N TRP A 755 -16.71 19.87 -16.43
CA TRP A 755 -18.11 19.58 -16.06
C TRP A 755 -18.28 19.01 -14.64
N TRP A 756 -17.20 18.55 -14.00
CA TRP A 756 -17.19 18.07 -12.61
C TRP A 756 -16.78 19.18 -11.62
N ASP A 757 -16.33 20.33 -12.11
CA ASP A 757 -15.88 21.44 -11.27
C ASP A 757 -16.95 21.88 -10.27
N GLY A 758 -16.50 22.20 -9.05
CA GLY A 758 -17.39 22.55 -7.93
C GLY A 758 -17.98 21.35 -7.18
N SER A 759 -17.76 20.11 -7.64
CA SER A 759 -18.06 18.90 -6.86
C SER A 759 -17.18 18.81 -5.61
N THR A 760 -17.76 18.31 -4.51
CA THR A 760 -17.01 18.02 -3.28
C THR A 760 -16.24 16.71 -3.34
N GLY A 761 -16.53 15.85 -4.33
CA GLY A 761 -16.01 14.49 -4.43
C GLY A 761 -16.76 13.43 -3.62
N GLY A 762 -17.72 13.84 -2.78
CA GLY A 762 -18.45 12.97 -1.85
C GLY A 762 -17.80 12.88 -0.47
N GLU A 763 -18.47 12.22 0.47
CA GLU A 763 -18.00 12.14 1.86
C GLU A 763 -16.64 11.45 1.98
N GLY A 764 -15.66 12.18 2.53
CA GLY A 764 -14.32 11.67 2.81
C GLY A 764 -13.37 11.56 1.62
N TYR A 765 -13.79 12.01 0.43
CA TYR A 765 -12.98 12.02 -0.79
C TYR A 765 -12.67 13.45 -1.24
N THR A 766 -11.54 13.63 -1.91
CA THR A 766 -11.24 14.89 -2.62
C THR A 766 -12.04 15.00 -3.92
N PRO A 767 -12.20 16.20 -4.51
CA PRO A 767 -12.92 16.38 -5.78
C PRO A 767 -12.45 15.44 -6.90
N ILE A 768 -11.14 15.29 -7.08
CA ILE A 768 -10.56 14.38 -8.08
C ILE A 768 -10.86 12.91 -7.74
N GLU A 769 -10.84 12.50 -6.48
CA GLU A 769 -11.20 11.12 -6.11
C GLU A 769 -12.66 10.81 -6.43
N GLY A 770 -13.57 11.76 -6.17
CA GLY A 770 -14.97 11.62 -6.59
C GLY A 770 -15.13 11.51 -8.10
N TYR A 771 -14.40 12.32 -8.86
CA TYR A 771 -14.36 12.23 -10.34
C TYR A 771 -13.86 10.85 -10.80
N LEU A 772 -12.77 10.36 -10.21
CA LEU A 772 -12.22 9.04 -10.50
C LEU A 772 -13.17 7.91 -10.13
N ASN A 773 -13.94 8.05 -9.05
CA ASN A 773 -14.95 7.09 -8.62
C ASN A 773 -16.12 7.06 -9.59
N PHE A 774 -16.64 8.23 -10.00
CA PHE A 774 -17.70 8.33 -11.00
C PHE A 774 -17.29 7.65 -12.32
N LEU A 775 -16.09 7.94 -12.83
CA LEU A 775 -15.61 7.35 -14.08
C LEU A 775 -15.33 5.85 -14.00
N ALA A 776 -15.12 5.30 -12.81
CA ALA A 776 -14.78 3.88 -12.65
C ALA A 776 -16.02 2.97 -12.61
N ASP A 777 -17.16 3.50 -12.17
CA ASP A 777 -18.42 2.77 -12.13
C ASP A 777 -19.22 2.98 -13.43
N PRO A 778 -20.28 2.20 -13.70
CA PRO A 778 -21.15 2.44 -14.86
C PRO A 778 -21.73 3.86 -14.84
N HIS A 779 -21.56 4.57 -15.95
CA HIS A 779 -22.03 5.94 -16.08
C HIS A 779 -22.39 6.28 -17.52
N ALA A 780 -23.10 7.40 -17.69
CA ALA A 780 -23.39 7.99 -18.99
C ALA A 780 -23.25 9.52 -18.95
N PHE A 781 -23.10 10.10 -20.14
CA PHE A 781 -23.07 11.55 -20.37
C PHE A 781 -24.31 11.95 -21.16
N VAL A 782 -24.91 13.09 -20.81
CA VAL A 782 -26.10 13.60 -21.50
C VAL A 782 -26.14 15.12 -21.42
N SER A 783 -26.63 15.79 -22.46
CA SER A 783 -26.80 17.25 -22.44
C SER A 783 -28.07 17.64 -21.67
N PRO A 784 -28.13 18.85 -21.09
CA PRO A 784 -29.33 19.34 -20.42
C PRO A 784 -30.57 19.23 -21.32
N SER A 785 -31.69 18.78 -20.76
CA SER A 785 -32.93 18.46 -21.50
C SER A 785 -32.80 17.35 -22.57
N GLY A 786 -31.66 16.67 -22.63
CA GLY A 786 -31.41 15.53 -23.50
C GLY A 786 -31.85 14.20 -22.88
N SER A 787 -31.59 13.10 -23.59
CA SER A 787 -31.83 11.75 -23.08
C SER A 787 -30.75 10.78 -23.52
N VAL A 788 -30.45 9.80 -22.68
CA VAL A 788 -29.51 8.71 -22.98
C VAL A 788 -30.14 7.35 -22.69
N GLU A 789 -29.91 6.40 -23.58
CA GLU A 789 -30.31 5.01 -23.39
C GLU A 789 -29.18 4.21 -22.71
N VAL A 790 -29.50 3.46 -21.67
CA VAL A 790 -28.60 2.61 -20.92
C VAL A 790 -28.98 1.15 -21.13
N ASP A 791 -28.02 0.33 -21.56
CA ASP A 791 -28.18 -1.12 -21.66
C ASP A 791 -27.99 -1.77 -20.29
N LEU A 792 -29.09 -1.98 -19.55
CA LEU A 792 -29.08 -2.61 -18.23
C LEU A 792 -28.68 -4.09 -18.31
N ALA A 793 -29.01 -4.77 -19.41
CA ALA A 793 -28.65 -6.18 -19.61
C ALA A 793 -27.12 -6.36 -19.66
N SER A 794 -26.41 -5.41 -20.27
CA SER A 794 -24.93 -5.39 -20.26
C SER A 794 -24.31 -5.26 -18.86
N LEU A 795 -25.06 -4.72 -17.89
CA LEU A 795 -24.65 -4.57 -16.50
C LEU A 795 -24.97 -5.80 -15.64
N ALA A 796 -25.66 -6.78 -16.20
CA ALA A 796 -26.10 -8.00 -15.53
C ALA A 796 -25.84 -9.25 -16.37
N LEU A 797 -24.76 -9.27 -17.17
CA LEU A 797 -24.41 -10.37 -18.10
C LEU A 797 -24.44 -11.76 -17.48
N GLY A 798 -24.09 -11.87 -16.20
CA GLY A 798 -24.08 -13.13 -15.47
C GLY A 798 -25.47 -13.62 -15.02
N PHE A 799 -26.45 -12.72 -14.94
CA PHE A 799 -27.79 -13.01 -14.41
C PHE A 799 -28.67 -13.65 -15.47
N LYS A 800 -29.54 -14.56 -15.05
CA LYS A 800 -30.36 -15.36 -15.96
C LYS A 800 -31.77 -14.80 -16.10
N GLU A 801 -32.08 -14.31 -17.30
CA GLU A 801 -33.36 -13.63 -17.59
C GLU A 801 -33.60 -12.48 -16.58
N PRO A 802 -32.67 -11.51 -16.49
CA PRO A 802 -32.75 -10.46 -15.48
C PRO A 802 -33.93 -9.52 -15.74
N SER A 803 -34.54 -9.09 -14.65
CA SER A 803 -35.50 -8.01 -14.56
C SER A 803 -34.89 -6.85 -13.78
N PHE A 804 -35.36 -5.63 -14.07
CA PHE A 804 -34.72 -4.41 -13.58
C PHE A 804 -35.72 -3.48 -12.92
N THR A 805 -35.31 -2.90 -11.79
CA THR A 805 -35.97 -1.77 -11.14
C THR A 805 -34.97 -0.63 -11.00
N VAL A 806 -35.48 0.60 -10.94
CA VAL A 806 -34.65 1.80 -10.74
C VAL A 806 -35.25 2.66 -9.64
N THR A 807 -34.38 3.16 -8.77
CA THR A 807 -34.72 4.14 -7.72
C THR A 807 -33.69 5.26 -7.68
N GLY A 808 -34.10 6.49 -7.42
CA GLY A 808 -33.23 7.68 -7.45
C GLY A 808 -33.52 8.57 -8.66
N ALA A 809 -32.46 9.13 -9.27
CA ALA A 809 -32.50 10.15 -10.33
C ALA A 809 -33.19 11.45 -9.87
N GLU A 810 -32.44 12.32 -9.20
CA GLU A 810 -32.97 13.59 -8.67
C GLU A 810 -33.03 14.70 -9.71
N LYS A 811 -32.19 14.63 -10.76
CA LYS A 811 -32.05 15.66 -11.81
C LYS A 811 -32.67 15.24 -13.15
N GLY A 812 -33.27 14.06 -13.22
CA GLY A 812 -33.91 13.53 -14.41
C GLY A 812 -34.93 12.45 -14.09
N GLU A 813 -35.48 11.82 -15.12
CA GLU A 813 -36.43 10.72 -14.98
C GLU A 813 -35.91 9.47 -15.68
N VAL A 814 -36.04 8.31 -15.02
CA VAL A 814 -35.65 7.01 -15.59
C VAL A 814 -36.87 6.18 -15.93
N THR A 815 -36.98 5.78 -17.19
CA THR A 815 -38.00 4.82 -17.65
C THR A 815 -37.33 3.50 -18.03
N VAL A 816 -37.76 2.40 -17.42
CA VAL A 816 -37.24 1.05 -17.71
C VAL A 816 -38.16 0.34 -18.71
N SER A 817 -37.59 -0.26 -19.75
CA SER A 817 -38.30 -1.09 -20.72
C SER A 817 -37.47 -2.32 -21.09
N GLY A 818 -37.86 -3.48 -20.56
CA GLY A 818 -37.10 -4.71 -20.73
C GLY A 818 -35.68 -4.59 -20.17
N GLY A 819 -34.68 -4.92 -20.97
CA GLY A 819 -33.26 -4.84 -20.59
C GLY A 819 -32.61 -3.46 -20.75
N LYS A 820 -33.41 -2.40 -20.92
CA LYS A 820 -32.92 -1.04 -21.17
C LYS A 820 -33.58 -0.03 -20.23
N ALA A 821 -32.86 1.05 -19.96
CA ALA A 821 -33.40 2.26 -19.33
C ALA A 821 -33.19 3.48 -20.23
N THR A 822 -34.13 4.40 -20.22
CA THR A 822 -33.95 5.74 -20.78
C THR A 822 -33.89 6.73 -19.63
N TYR A 823 -32.76 7.42 -19.49
CA TYR A 823 -32.62 8.56 -18.59
C TYR A 823 -32.90 9.84 -19.38
N ALA A 824 -33.92 10.61 -18.98
CA ALA A 824 -34.24 11.91 -19.53
C ALA A 824 -33.77 13.00 -18.55
N ALA A 825 -32.79 13.80 -18.96
CA ALA A 825 -32.21 14.83 -18.12
C ALA A 825 -33.15 16.04 -18.00
N GLY A 826 -33.17 16.66 -16.82
CA GLY A 826 -33.75 17.99 -16.63
C GLY A 826 -32.91 19.08 -17.31
N ALA A 827 -33.35 20.34 -17.17
CA ALA A 827 -32.67 21.49 -17.76
C ALA A 827 -31.40 21.92 -17.01
N GLU A 828 -31.15 21.38 -15.82
CA GLU A 828 -30.00 21.74 -14.99
C GLU A 828 -28.82 20.80 -15.22
N ALA A 829 -27.63 21.37 -15.39
CA ALA A 829 -26.39 20.62 -15.39
C ALA A 829 -26.07 20.03 -14.00
N GLY A 830 -25.11 19.10 -13.97
CA GLY A 830 -24.57 18.50 -12.76
C GLY A 830 -24.55 16.98 -12.80
N ILE A 831 -24.33 16.38 -11.64
CA ILE A 831 -24.20 14.93 -11.48
C ILE A 831 -25.47 14.38 -10.85
N ASP A 832 -25.99 13.31 -11.42
CA ASP A 832 -27.11 12.54 -10.90
C ASP A 832 -26.72 11.07 -10.71
N TYR A 833 -27.48 10.38 -9.87
CA TYR A 833 -27.29 8.95 -9.62
C TYR A 833 -28.63 8.26 -9.48
N PHE A 834 -28.68 7.02 -9.95
CA PHE A 834 -29.77 6.10 -9.64
C PHE A 834 -29.23 4.71 -9.37
N ASP A 835 -29.95 3.95 -8.55
CA ASP A 835 -29.64 2.57 -8.24
C ASP A 835 -30.47 1.65 -9.13
N ILE A 836 -29.78 0.70 -9.76
CA ILE A 836 -30.35 -0.36 -10.58
C ILE A 836 -30.48 -1.60 -9.71
N GLY A 837 -31.71 -1.97 -9.39
CA GLY A 837 -32.03 -3.27 -8.79
C GLY A 837 -32.11 -4.33 -9.89
N VAL A 838 -31.32 -5.39 -9.75
CA VAL A 838 -31.29 -6.57 -10.62
C VAL A 838 -31.90 -7.74 -9.85
N GLU A 839 -32.89 -8.41 -10.43
CA GLU A 839 -33.43 -9.68 -9.95
C GLU A 839 -33.55 -10.64 -11.13
N ASP A 840 -33.13 -11.89 -10.96
CA ASP A 840 -33.16 -12.88 -12.04
C ASP A 840 -34.11 -14.05 -11.76
N SER A 841 -34.35 -14.86 -12.79
CA SER A 841 -35.28 -16.01 -12.74
C SER A 841 -34.92 -17.09 -11.71
N GLU A 842 -33.73 -17.02 -11.11
CA GLU A 842 -33.24 -17.96 -10.10
C GLU A 842 -33.25 -17.34 -8.69
N GLY A 843 -33.76 -16.11 -8.54
CA GLY A 843 -33.89 -15.40 -7.26
C GLY A 843 -32.62 -14.71 -6.78
N SER A 844 -31.60 -14.59 -7.63
CA SER A 844 -30.41 -13.79 -7.29
C SER A 844 -30.73 -12.31 -7.40
N THR A 845 -30.23 -11.52 -6.46
CA THR A 845 -30.44 -10.06 -6.44
C THR A 845 -29.12 -9.31 -6.37
N TRP A 846 -29.08 -8.12 -6.96
CA TRP A 846 -27.94 -7.22 -6.85
C TRP A 846 -28.37 -5.77 -7.10
N THR A 847 -27.78 -4.84 -6.36
CA THR A 847 -28.00 -3.41 -6.58
C THR A 847 -26.71 -2.79 -7.11
N ARG A 848 -26.82 -2.02 -8.19
CA ARG A 848 -25.69 -1.29 -8.78
C ARG A 848 -26.02 0.19 -8.89
N ARG A 849 -25.12 1.04 -8.42
CA ARG A 849 -25.20 2.47 -8.67
C ARG A 849 -24.82 2.77 -10.12
N PHE A 850 -25.54 3.70 -10.74
CA PHE A 850 -25.26 4.24 -12.06
C PHE A 850 -25.16 5.76 -11.99
N GLY A 851 -24.09 6.33 -12.55
CA GLY A 851 -23.88 7.78 -12.60
C GLY A 851 -24.36 8.40 -13.91
N VAL A 852 -24.88 9.62 -13.85
CA VAL A 852 -25.15 10.42 -15.05
C VAL A 852 -24.54 11.80 -14.86
N ALA A 853 -23.71 12.23 -15.80
CA ALA A 853 -23.21 13.60 -15.83
C ALA A 853 -23.95 14.38 -16.92
N ILE A 854 -24.56 15.49 -16.50
CA ILE A 854 -25.40 16.36 -17.31
C ILE A 854 -24.63 17.65 -17.60
N PHE A 855 -24.20 17.88 -18.83
CA PHE A 855 -23.44 19.08 -19.22
C PHE A 855 -23.50 19.34 -20.71
N GLU A 856 -23.27 20.59 -21.11
CA GLU A 856 -23.24 21.01 -22.51
C GLU A 856 -22.06 20.35 -23.25
N GLY A 857 -22.30 19.81 -24.45
CA GLY A 857 -21.27 19.11 -25.23
C GLY A 857 -21.04 17.65 -24.81
N ALA A 858 -21.93 17.06 -24.01
CA ALA A 858 -21.84 15.64 -23.64
C ALA A 858 -21.90 14.70 -24.86
N GLU A 859 -22.45 15.14 -25.98
CA GLU A 859 -22.45 14.42 -27.26
C GLU A 859 -21.07 14.27 -27.92
N ASP A 860 -20.07 15.03 -27.49
CA ASP A 860 -18.72 15.05 -28.07
C ASP A 860 -17.72 14.12 -27.36
N VAL A 861 -18.17 13.33 -26.37
CA VAL A 861 -17.35 12.57 -25.42
C VAL A 861 -17.13 11.11 -25.79
#